data_AF-A0A2E0ZH62-F1
#
_entry.id   AF-A0A2E0ZH62-F1
#
_cell.length_a   1.000
_cell.length_b   1.000
_cell.length_c   1.000
_cell.angle_alpha   90.00
_cell.angle_beta   90.00
_cell.angle_gamma   90.00
#
_symmetry.space_group_name_H-M   'P 1'
#
loop_
_entity.id
_entity.type
_entity.pdbx_description
1 polymer ?
#
loop_
_entity_poly.entity_id
_entity_poly.type
_entity_poly.pdbx_seq_one_letter_code
_entity_poly.pdbx_strand_id
1 'polypeptide(L)'
;MKKVLFILSVLILLTITISYAGTVQLKAAPAVPEAVTPDDPQVPGMGIITSRTMRDGRMATSNQAILGPQSCTHMGDPYSPLDSTWATGPYTYTYRIYIPPTYDHDVIRVELFDPDSMNADLNSFTINRSNTAINNGLSALASKSCGVNGGSSSRIQPCLLHTDELDLVNGAPNLDLDEVNPYWFVRIDENRVRTSETTCGSPAGYTASANTQTRYSLSYFAENPDSTIVKIPLVDYFGQTGDGVRDAGDHQTDMRWVSPGANVPFSTIDDPGVTVPATPRTVDSFEIDLTTDVPNILVEPNTGARYLYLDVQAMSGTSENGYEVWAGLADYVNIVPSEVNARNLYLLNHPGSHDSQGVEVTAVNTLVQNSNFNDPLGIPLAYVGPELAGETMHITMFDSEFGAQPPLIFYFDTIAFTPDNSNLLGYDPDQTDWAVAFAVAGRDDPDGIAEGIRCTPDDCNNQWVVPAYQISIPGDLSSCDWQNPTAEGCTPFYGGRLMALYDGGFSDTYTWELSAVLDNVPIDQTAGCTAFPIGIHEVARSVTAPGAGSNPYPDGGDFSYPSNPPNYASFLDHQDDVPLLNATPGDIFRVQNGFGDGNFSWLVWNVGMAADSNTLAYSLTWPGDSTDYNPCSGPGCPGGAGIPGSGFPYNVRGYIEPVDPTDQALHIGDWLASSASGISASTVQTQLQTHINLERTLRLPVWNASTGIGVNGRFQTTQFAIFRILGYNITENWLLLEFLGFDSSCGQVPVAPPSADKLLYLPIIVKNTSD
;
A
#
# COMPACT_ATOMS: atom_id res chain seq x y z
N MET A 1 0.07 -29.47 65.52
CA MET A 1 0.37 -28.06 65.20
C MET A 1 1.10 -27.84 63.87
N LYS A 2 2.06 -28.69 63.46
CA LYS A 2 2.77 -28.52 62.15
C LYS A 2 1.89 -28.64 60.89
N LYS A 3 0.79 -29.40 60.91
CA LYS A 3 -0.13 -29.53 59.75
C LYS A 3 -1.06 -28.32 59.55
N VAL A 4 -1.28 -27.51 60.58
CA VAL A 4 -2.17 -26.33 60.50
C VAL A 4 -1.42 -25.12 59.90
N LEU A 5 -0.11 -24.99 60.15
CA LEU A 5 0.71 -23.95 59.51
C LEU A 5 0.93 -24.16 58.02
N PHE A 6 1.00 -25.42 57.55
CA PHE A 6 1.20 -25.70 56.12
C PHE A 6 -0.07 -25.37 55.32
N ILE A 7 -1.25 -25.65 55.87
CA ILE A 7 -2.53 -25.31 55.24
C ILE A 7 -2.75 -23.80 55.23
N LEU A 8 -2.38 -23.07 56.29
CA LEU A 8 -2.45 -21.60 56.28
C LEU A 8 -1.47 -20.96 55.28
N SER A 9 -0.28 -21.54 55.10
CA SER A 9 0.72 -21.01 54.16
C SER A 9 0.30 -21.23 52.70
N VAL A 10 -0.36 -22.36 52.40
CA VAL A 10 -0.94 -22.62 51.08
C VAL A 10 -2.17 -21.75 50.82
N LEU A 11 -3.00 -21.47 51.83
CA LEU A 11 -4.15 -20.57 51.69
C LEU A 11 -3.72 -19.10 51.46
N ILE A 12 -2.66 -18.65 52.15
CA ILE A 12 -2.14 -17.28 51.99
C ILE A 12 -1.48 -17.10 50.61
N LEU A 13 -0.78 -18.13 50.09
CA LEU A 13 -0.24 -18.08 48.72
C LEU A 13 -1.34 -18.08 47.64
N LEU A 14 -2.45 -18.80 47.85
CA LEU A 14 -3.59 -18.82 46.92
C LEU A 14 -4.36 -17.49 46.90
N THR A 15 -4.43 -16.77 48.02
CA THR A 15 -5.12 -15.47 48.08
C THR A 15 -4.33 -14.32 47.47
N ILE A 16 -2.99 -14.42 47.39
CA ILE A 16 -2.14 -13.38 46.78
C ILE A 16 -2.15 -13.49 45.24
N THR A 17 -2.38 -14.68 44.67
CA THR A 17 -2.49 -14.85 43.20
C THR A 17 -3.86 -14.47 42.64
N ILE A 18 -4.93 -14.47 43.45
CA ILE A 18 -6.28 -14.13 42.98
C ILE A 18 -6.57 -12.62 43.04
N SER A 19 -5.75 -11.84 43.75
CA SER A 19 -5.96 -10.38 43.89
C SER A 19 -5.30 -9.53 42.80
N TYR A 20 -4.60 -10.13 41.82
CA TYR A 20 -3.98 -9.44 40.69
C TYR A 20 -4.65 -9.71 39.32
N ALA A 21 -5.73 -10.50 39.30
CA ALA A 21 -6.42 -10.92 38.07
C ALA A 21 -7.81 -10.27 37.87
N GLY A 22 -8.07 -9.12 38.50
CA GLY A 22 -9.40 -8.52 38.49
C GLY A 22 -9.37 -7.00 38.43
N THR A 23 -9.18 -6.46 37.22
CA THR A 23 -9.94 -5.36 36.58
C THR A 23 -9.10 -4.78 35.44
N VAL A 24 -8.90 -5.56 34.37
CA VAL A 24 -8.90 -4.97 33.03
C VAL A 24 -10.24 -5.39 32.45
N GLN A 25 -11.27 -4.56 32.64
CA GLN A 25 -12.42 -4.67 31.77
C GLN A 25 -11.89 -4.40 30.37
N LEU A 26 -11.79 -5.46 29.56
CA LEU A 26 -11.66 -5.35 28.12
C LEU A 26 -12.86 -4.52 27.65
N LYS A 27 -12.62 -3.23 27.47
CA LYS A 27 -13.51 -2.37 26.73
C LYS A 27 -13.55 -3.00 25.34
N ALA A 28 -14.73 -3.40 24.87
CA ALA A 28 -14.91 -3.77 23.48
C ALA A 28 -14.22 -2.71 22.63
N ALA A 29 -13.41 -3.15 21.65
CA ALA A 29 -12.77 -2.24 20.73
C ALA A 29 -13.85 -1.25 20.23
N PRO A 30 -13.61 0.07 20.28
CA PRO A 30 -14.51 1.03 19.67
C PRO A 30 -14.74 0.60 18.21
N ALA A 31 -15.95 0.87 17.69
CA ALA A 31 -16.24 0.65 16.28
C ALA A 31 -15.10 1.26 15.46
N VAL A 32 -14.54 0.42 14.60
CA VAL A 32 -13.45 0.75 13.66
C VAL A 32 -13.81 2.06 12.98
N PRO A 33 -13.02 3.14 13.10
CA PRO A 33 -13.08 4.22 12.13
C PRO A 33 -12.79 3.54 10.79
N GLU A 34 -13.67 3.70 9.80
CA GLU A 34 -13.40 3.25 8.43
C GLU A 34 -11.97 3.64 8.09
N ALA A 35 -11.11 2.62 7.93
CA ALA A 35 -9.79 2.85 7.37
C ALA A 35 -10.03 3.56 6.04
N VAL A 36 -9.29 4.64 5.79
CA VAL A 36 -9.23 5.23 4.46
C VAL A 36 -8.80 4.08 3.55
N THR A 37 -9.74 3.58 2.75
CA THR A 37 -9.49 2.55 1.75
C THR A 37 -8.33 3.01 0.89
N PRO A 38 -7.33 2.17 0.61
CA PRO A 38 -6.42 2.46 -0.50
C PRO A 38 -7.30 2.61 -1.74
N ASP A 39 -7.27 3.78 -2.37
CA ASP A 39 -7.97 4.00 -3.63
C ASP A 39 -7.39 3.04 -4.66
N ASP A 40 -8.22 2.13 -5.18
CA ASP A 40 -8.04 1.65 -6.55
C ASP A 40 -9.37 1.23 -7.18
N PRO A 41 -9.97 2.14 -7.98
CA PRO A 41 -10.89 1.69 -9.02
C PRO A 41 -10.44 2.00 -10.46
N GLN A 42 -9.39 2.79 -10.75
CA GLN A 42 -9.10 3.20 -12.14
C GLN A 42 -7.63 3.49 -12.50
N VAL A 43 -6.65 3.22 -11.63
CA VAL A 43 -5.24 3.27 -12.05
C VAL A 43 -4.64 1.91 -11.75
N PRO A 44 -4.14 1.15 -12.74
CA PRO A 44 -3.39 -0.06 -12.46
C PRO A 44 -2.12 0.36 -11.73
N GLY A 45 -2.19 0.51 -10.41
CA GLY A 45 -1.00 0.65 -9.57
C GLY A 45 -0.06 -0.50 -9.92
N MET A 46 1.24 -0.22 -10.04
CA MET A 46 2.23 -1.27 -10.17
C MET A 46 2.13 -2.15 -8.93
N GLY A 47 1.41 -3.25 -9.08
CA GLY A 47 1.18 -4.19 -8.00
C GLY A 47 2.43 -5.03 -7.81
N ILE A 48 2.80 -5.28 -6.55
CA ILE A 48 3.91 -6.15 -6.25
C ILE A 48 3.46 -7.60 -6.45
N ILE A 49 4.02 -8.33 -7.40
CA ILE A 49 3.60 -9.69 -7.76
C ILE A 49 3.85 -10.60 -6.55
N THR A 50 2.78 -11.21 -6.04
CA THR A 50 2.91 -12.18 -4.96
C THR A 50 3.34 -13.53 -5.50
N SER A 51 4.09 -14.29 -4.69
CA SER A 51 4.92 -15.43 -5.10
C SER A 51 4.26 -16.38 -6.13
N ARG A 52 4.63 -16.21 -7.40
CA ARG A 52 4.17 -17.06 -8.52
C ARG A 52 4.71 -18.49 -8.46
N THR A 53 5.81 -18.69 -7.73
CA THR A 53 6.51 -19.98 -7.65
C THR A 53 5.58 -21.11 -7.22
N MET A 54 4.58 -20.80 -6.37
CA MET A 54 3.63 -21.76 -5.80
C MET A 54 2.80 -22.50 -6.85
N ARG A 55 2.50 -21.85 -7.98
CA ARG A 55 1.78 -22.47 -9.10
C ARG A 55 2.59 -23.61 -9.74
N ASP A 56 3.90 -23.47 -9.74
CA ASP A 56 4.82 -24.36 -10.42
C ASP A 56 5.40 -25.41 -9.45
N GLY A 57 4.82 -25.54 -8.25
CA GLY A 57 5.27 -26.46 -7.20
C GLY A 57 6.59 -26.07 -6.55
N ARG A 58 7.02 -24.84 -6.79
CA ARG A 58 8.17 -24.23 -6.14
C ARG A 58 7.67 -23.31 -5.05
N MET A 59 8.35 -23.29 -3.93
CA MET A 59 8.10 -22.26 -2.95
C MET A 59 9.41 -21.53 -2.79
N ALA A 60 9.36 -20.22 -2.99
CA ALA A 60 10.51 -19.35 -2.83
C ALA A 60 11.06 -19.47 -1.39
N THR A 61 12.32 -19.13 -1.21
CA THR A 61 12.94 -18.98 0.11
C THR A 61 12.33 -17.82 0.90
N SER A 62 11.46 -17.02 0.28
CA SER A 62 10.67 -15.99 0.91
C SER A 62 9.17 -16.22 0.76
N ASN A 63 8.41 -15.77 1.76
CA ASN A 63 6.95 -15.74 1.78
C ASN A 63 6.44 -14.36 2.19
N GLN A 64 5.17 -14.08 1.92
CA GLN A 64 4.50 -12.88 2.46
C GLN A 64 4.42 -12.99 3.99
N ALA A 65 4.51 -11.86 4.66
CA ALA A 65 4.46 -11.81 6.12
C ALA A 65 3.55 -10.69 6.61
N ILE A 66 3.13 -10.79 7.86
CA ILE A 66 2.51 -9.69 8.60
C ILE A 66 2.82 -9.85 10.08
N LEU A 67 3.17 -8.76 10.76
CA LEU A 67 3.39 -8.79 12.19
C LEU A 67 2.13 -8.50 13.01
N GLY A 68 2.09 -9.08 14.21
CA GLY A 68 1.06 -8.77 15.18
C GLY A 68 1.10 -7.30 15.60
N PRO A 69 -0.05 -6.67 15.89
CA PRO A 69 -0.13 -5.25 16.26
C PRO A 69 0.66 -4.88 17.54
N GLN A 70 1.02 -5.87 18.36
CA GLN A 70 1.84 -5.67 19.57
C GLN A 70 3.33 -6.00 19.35
N SER A 71 3.73 -6.38 18.13
CA SER A 71 5.13 -6.52 17.71
C SER A 71 5.79 -5.13 17.59
N CYS A 72 6.93 -5.01 16.91
CA CYS A 72 7.60 -3.74 16.65
C CYS A 72 7.96 -3.64 15.17
N THR A 73 8.16 -2.40 14.72
CA THR A 73 8.50 -2.13 13.31
C THR A 73 9.90 -2.57 12.91
N HIS A 74 10.86 -2.64 13.84
CA HIS A 74 12.24 -3.08 13.57
C HIS A 74 12.39 -4.58 13.30
N MET A 75 11.27 -5.26 13.10
CA MET A 75 11.19 -6.65 12.72
C MET A 75 10.72 -6.74 11.25
N GLY A 76 10.93 -5.70 10.44
CA GLY A 76 10.65 -5.74 9.01
C GLY A 76 9.32 -5.18 8.52
N ASP A 77 8.32 -5.05 9.41
CA ASP A 77 6.97 -4.61 9.05
C ASP A 77 6.74 -3.16 9.54
N PRO A 78 6.81 -2.16 8.64
CA PRO A 78 6.73 -0.76 9.02
C PRO A 78 5.32 -0.34 9.42
N TYR A 79 4.25 -1.10 9.11
CA TYR A 79 2.89 -0.57 9.23
C TYR A 79 1.98 -1.33 10.19
N SER A 80 2.05 -2.66 10.27
CA SER A 80 1.12 -3.43 11.11
C SER A 80 1.28 -3.21 12.62
N PRO A 81 2.48 -2.94 13.18
CA PRO A 81 2.62 -2.64 14.61
C PRO A 81 1.93 -1.33 14.99
N LEU A 82 1.21 -1.32 16.14
CA LEU A 82 0.42 -0.15 16.56
C LEU A 82 1.25 1.08 16.94
N ASP A 83 2.53 0.92 17.19
CA ASP A 83 3.48 2.01 17.45
C ASP A 83 4.22 2.46 16.19
N SER A 84 3.79 2.01 15.01
CA SER A 84 4.33 2.47 13.75
C SER A 84 4.31 4.00 13.67
N THR A 85 5.45 4.57 13.27
CA THR A 85 5.53 5.99 12.91
C THR A 85 5.10 6.25 11.47
N TRP A 86 4.86 5.20 10.68
CA TRP A 86 4.52 5.25 9.26
C TRP A 86 3.02 5.05 8.99
N ALA A 87 2.27 4.45 9.92
CA ALA A 87 0.81 4.34 9.83
C ALA A 87 0.14 4.52 11.20
N THR A 88 -1.02 5.20 11.21
CA THR A 88 -1.87 5.31 12.40
C THR A 88 -2.91 4.19 12.45
N GLY A 89 -2.82 3.35 13.49
CA GLY A 89 -3.80 2.29 13.76
C GLY A 89 -3.47 0.96 13.09
N PRO A 90 -4.38 -0.03 13.12
CA PRO A 90 -4.13 -1.33 12.51
C PRO A 90 -4.11 -1.18 10.98
N TYR A 91 -2.92 -1.27 10.39
CA TYR A 91 -2.76 -1.19 8.94
C TYR A 91 -3.41 -2.39 8.23
N THR A 92 -3.82 -2.17 6.98
CA THR A 92 -4.42 -3.21 6.13
C THR A 92 -3.60 -3.31 4.84
N TYR A 93 -2.95 -4.44 4.65
CA TYR A 93 -2.31 -4.78 3.40
C TYR A 93 -3.37 -5.24 2.41
N THR A 94 -3.43 -4.64 1.23
CA THR A 94 -4.46 -4.95 0.24
C THR A 94 -3.82 -5.69 -0.93
N TYR A 95 -4.41 -6.82 -1.30
CA TYR A 95 -4.05 -7.57 -2.49
C TYR A 95 -5.16 -7.41 -3.52
N ARG A 96 -4.76 -7.18 -4.77
CA ARG A 96 -5.64 -7.15 -5.94
C ARG A 96 -5.53 -8.49 -6.67
N ILE A 97 -6.67 -9.08 -6.96
CA ILE A 97 -6.81 -10.33 -7.71
C ILE A 97 -7.37 -9.96 -9.08
N TYR A 98 -6.48 -9.91 -10.07
CA TYR A 98 -6.81 -9.64 -11.47
C TYR A 98 -7.47 -10.85 -12.11
N ILE A 99 -8.60 -10.64 -12.75
CA ILE A 99 -9.34 -11.67 -13.50
C ILE A 99 -9.39 -11.23 -14.98
N PRO A 100 -8.70 -11.94 -15.89
CA PRO A 100 -8.68 -11.53 -17.28
C PRO A 100 -10.05 -11.65 -17.94
N PRO A 101 -10.31 -10.87 -19.01
CA PRO A 101 -11.52 -11.00 -19.82
C PRO A 101 -11.67 -12.39 -20.47
N THR A 102 -10.55 -13.10 -20.63
CA THR A 102 -10.48 -14.45 -21.19
C THR A 102 -10.76 -15.55 -20.17
N TYR A 103 -10.94 -15.22 -18.89
CA TYR A 103 -11.30 -16.20 -17.86
C TYR A 103 -12.74 -16.68 -18.11
N ASP A 104 -12.88 -17.91 -18.58
CA ASP A 104 -14.12 -18.51 -19.10
C ASP A 104 -14.88 -19.38 -18.08
N HIS A 105 -14.51 -19.28 -16.81
CA HIS A 105 -15.15 -19.99 -15.71
C HIS A 105 -16.01 -19.06 -14.85
N ASP A 106 -17.12 -19.59 -14.36
CA ASP A 106 -18.06 -18.84 -13.52
C ASP A 106 -17.56 -18.67 -12.09
N VAL A 107 -16.70 -19.58 -11.59
CA VAL A 107 -16.23 -19.56 -10.20
C VAL A 107 -14.73 -19.33 -10.16
N ILE A 108 -14.32 -18.35 -9.35
CA ILE A 108 -12.93 -18.15 -8.94
C ILE A 108 -12.76 -18.61 -7.49
N ARG A 109 -11.73 -19.41 -7.24
CA ARG A 109 -11.35 -19.84 -5.90
C ARG A 109 -10.14 -19.06 -5.43
N VAL A 110 -10.21 -18.53 -4.20
CA VAL A 110 -9.08 -17.92 -3.51
C VAL A 110 -8.59 -18.87 -2.43
N GLU A 111 -7.29 -19.11 -2.40
CA GLU A 111 -6.62 -19.95 -1.41
C GLU A 111 -5.59 -19.17 -0.61
N LEU A 112 -5.48 -19.55 0.65
CA LEU A 112 -4.49 -19.05 1.57
C LEU A 112 -3.60 -20.20 2.01
N PHE A 113 -2.29 -20.03 1.86
CA PHE A 113 -1.28 -20.91 2.43
C PHE A 113 -0.92 -20.42 3.82
N ASP A 114 -0.90 -21.34 4.78
CA ASP A 114 -0.50 -21.09 6.16
C ASP A 114 -1.14 -19.82 6.74
N PRO A 115 -2.48 -19.65 6.65
CA PRO A 115 -3.10 -18.39 7.03
C PRO A 115 -3.14 -18.15 8.55
N ASP A 116 -2.46 -18.99 9.31
CA ASP A 116 -2.39 -18.98 10.77
C ASP A 116 -0.94 -18.82 11.21
N SER A 117 -0.73 -18.53 12.50
CA SER A 117 0.62 -18.25 13.04
C SER A 117 1.16 -19.38 13.92
N MET A 118 0.57 -20.56 13.84
CA MET A 118 0.94 -21.72 14.65
C MET A 118 2.10 -22.45 14.00
N ASN A 119 3.09 -22.75 14.82
CA ASN A 119 4.20 -23.58 14.37
C ASN A 119 4.01 -25.03 14.83
N ALA A 120 4.36 -26.03 14.03
CA ALA A 120 4.49 -27.41 14.52
C ALA A 120 5.63 -27.58 15.57
N ASP A 121 5.49 -28.53 16.50
CA ASP A 121 6.47 -28.79 17.58
C ASP A 121 7.56 -29.82 17.23
N LEU A 122 7.47 -30.44 16.05
CA LEU A 122 8.40 -31.45 15.56
C LEU A 122 9.63 -30.81 14.89
N ASN A 123 10.78 -31.48 15.04
CA ASN A 123 12.07 -31.05 14.49
C ASN A 123 12.75 -32.09 13.61
N SER A 124 12.13 -33.25 13.38
CA SER A 124 12.73 -34.32 12.59
C SER A 124 11.68 -34.95 11.69
N PHE A 125 11.99 -34.99 10.41
CA PHE A 125 11.05 -35.33 9.35
C PHE A 125 11.67 -36.32 8.39
N THR A 126 10.83 -37.19 7.85
CA THR A 126 11.17 -37.93 6.64
C THR A 126 10.66 -37.11 5.47
N ILE A 127 11.59 -36.59 4.68
CA ILE A 127 11.29 -35.82 3.48
C ILE A 127 11.21 -36.75 2.27
N ASN A 128 10.35 -36.39 1.33
CA ASN A 128 10.24 -37.04 0.03
C ASN A 128 10.93 -36.17 -1.02
N ARG A 129 11.62 -36.79 -1.97
CA ARG A 129 12.27 -36.08 -3.08
C ARG A 129 11.46 -36.13 -4.38
N SER A 130 11.71 -35.18 -5.27
CA SER A 130 11.10 -35.15 -6.61
C SER A 130 11.47 -36.38 -7.44
N ASN A 131 10.64 -36.75 -8.41
CA ASN A 131 10.96 -37.87 -9.31
C ASN A 131 12.24 -37.59 -10.11
N THR A 132 12.46 -36.33 -10.49
CA THR A 132 13.68 -35.88 -11.18
C THR A 132 14.92 -36.16 -10.33
N ALA A 133 14.90 -35.79 -9.05
CA ALA A 133 15.99 -36.05 -8.13
C ALA A 133 16.27 -37.55 -7.96
N ILE A 134 15.21 -38.36 -7.84
CA ILE A 134 15.33 -39.82 -7.73
C ILE A 134 15.98 -40.41 -8.98
N ASN A 135 15.54 -39.98 -10.16
CA ASN A 135 16.08 -40.44 -11.44
C ASN A 135 17.55 -40.02 -11.65
N ASN A 136 17.98 -38.95 -11.00
CA ASN A 136 19.37 -38.47 -11.00
C ASN A 136 20.20 -39.00 -9.81
N GLY A 137 19.70 -40.03 -9.10
CA GLY A 137 20.51 -40.83 -8.18
C GLY A 137 20.38 -40.48 -6.70
N LEU A 138 19.53 -39.51 -6.33
CA LEU A 138 19.19 -39.28 -4.93
C LEU A 138 18.21 -40.36 -4.42
N SER A 139 18.25 -40.65 -3.12
CA SER A 139 17.28 -41.56 -2.50
C SER A 139 15.89 -40.92 -2.44
N ALA A 140 14.84 -41.72 -2.64
CA ALA A 140 13.46 -41.22 -2.59
C ALA A 140 13.07 -40.57 -1.25
N LEU A 141 13.66 -41.07 -0.16
CA LEU A 141 13.44 -40.58 1.20
C LEU A 141 14.75 -40.11 1.81
N ALA A 142 14.68 -39.10 2.67
CA ALA A 142 15.78 -38.71 3.55
C ALA A 142 15.24 -38.29 4.94
N SER A 143 16.02 -38.57 5.99
CA SER A 143 15.72 -38.08 7.33
C SER A 143 16.45 -36.76 7.52
N LYS A 144 15.72 -35.70 7.87
CA LYS A 144 16.24 -34.35 8.03
C LYS A 144 15.75 -33.73 9.33
N SER A 145 16.51 -32.80 9.89
CA SER A 145 16.18 -32.16 11.15
C SER A 145 16.42 -30.64 11.14
N CYS A 146 15.50 -29.91 11.75
CA CYS A 146 15.60 -28.46 11.93
C CYS A 146 16.83 -28.09 12.76
N GLY A 147 17.53 -27.01 12.40
CA GLY A 147 18.78 -26.57 13.04
C GLY A 147 20.02 -27.39 12.65
N VAL A 148 19.85 -28.46 11.87
CA VAL A 148 20.96 -29.26 11.32
C VAL A 148 20.96 -29.22 9.80
N ASN A 149 19.79 -29.38 9.19
CA ASN A 149 19.62 -29.44 7.73
C ASN A 149 18.91 -28.21 7.16
N GLY A 150 18.79 -27.14 7.94
CA GLY A 150 18.07 -25.93 7.56
C GLY A 150 17.26 -25.37 8.73
N GLY A 151 17.01 -24.07 8.68
CA GLY A 151 16.29 -23.31 9.68
C GLY A 151 16.79 -23.48 11.12
N SER A 152 15.90 -23.26 12.07
CA SER A 152 16.20 -23.33 13.50
C SER A 152 15.53 -24.53 14.16
N SER A 153 16.20 -25.16 15.14
CA SER A 153 15.57 -26.19 15.99
C SER A 153 14.56 -25.60 17.00
N SER A 154 14.50 -24.28 17.13
CA SER A 154 13.55 -23.61 18.02
C SER A 154 12.22 -23.38 17.33
N ARG A 155 11.11 -23.63 18.02
CA ARG A 155 9.74 -23.39 17.51
C ARG A 155 9.39 -21.89 17.40
N ILE A 156 10.23 -21.00 17.93
CA ILE A 156 10.03 -19.54 17.80
C ILE A 156 10.56 -18.96 16.47
N GLN A 157 11.23 -19.80 15.68
CA GLN A 157 11.91 -19.46 14.43
C GLN A 157 11.45 -20.42 13.32
N PRO A 158 11.56 -20.04 12.04
CA PRO A 158 11.19 -20.87 10.92
C PRO A 158 12.05 -22.13 10.86
N CYS A 159 11.46 -23.18 10.30
CA CYS A 159 12.18 -24.35 9.89
C CYS A 159 11.73 -24.78 8.50
N LEU A 160 12.74 -24.85 7.64
CA LEU A 160 12.65 -25.32 6.28
C LEU A 160 13.93 -26.16 6.09
N LEU A 161 13.82 -27.31 5.44
CA LEU A 161 14.90 -28.30 5.38
C LEU A 161 15.42 -28.41 3.95
N HIS A 162 16.74 -28.39 3.77
CA HIS A 162 17.34 -28.68 2.48
C HIS A 162 17.09 -30.14 2.10
N THR A 163 16.54 -30.33 0.91
CA THR A 163 16.26 -31.66 0.34
C THR A 163 17.51 -32.30 -0.29
N ASP A 164 18.59 -31.54 -0.41
CA ASP A 164 19.81 -31.82 -1.19
C ASP A 164 19.58 -31.77 -2.72
N GLU A 165 18.40 -31.41 -3.19
CA GLU A 165 18.13 -31.37 -4.64
C GLU A 165 18.81 -30.19 -5.34
N LEU A 166 19.17 -29.12 -4.61
CA LEU A 166 19.98 -28.01 -5.13
C LEU A 166 21.37 -28.46 -5.62
N ASP A 167 21.92 -29.54 -5.09
CA ASP A 167 23.20 -30.10 -5.55
C ASP A 167 23.13 -30.55 -7.02
N LEU A 168 21.93 -30.89 -7.52
CA LEU A 168 21.69 -31.28 -8.91
C LEU A 168 21.52 -30.09 -9.85
N VAL A 169 21.25 -28.90 -9.32
CA VAL A 169 21.18 -27.62 -10.04
C VAL A 169 22.58 -27.01 -10.13
N ASN A 170 23.26 -26.92 -8.98
CA ASN A 170 24.59 -26.33 -8.85
C ASN A 170 25.74 -27.25 -9.29
N GLY A 171 25.43 -28.52 -9.59
CA GLY A 171 26.38 -29.53 -10.01
C GLY A 171 25.78 -30.45 -11.06
N ALA A 172 26.60 -31.31 -11.67
CA ALA A 172 26.13 -32.22 -12.71
C ALA A 172 24.90 -33.03 -12.24
N PRO A 173 23.80 -33.05 -13.02
CA PRO A 173 23.72 -32.73 -14.44
C PRO A 173 23.42 -31.26 -14.81
N ASN A 174 23.35 -30.35 -13.83
CA ASN A 174 22.91 -28.96 -13.96
C ASN A 174 21.44 -28.90 -14.42
N LEU A 175 20.57 -29.51 -13.61
CA LEU A 175 19.12 -29.40 -13.81
C LEU A 175 18.68 -27.95 -13.69
N ASP A 176 17.54 -27.66 -14.30
CA ASP A 176 16.86 -26.40 -14.01
C ASP A 176 16.34 -26.45 -12.56
N LEU A 177 16.40 -25.32 -11.85
CA LEU A 177 15.76 -25.16 -10.53
C LEU A 177 14.28 -25.53 -10.63
N ASP A 178 13.71 -25.36 -11.81
CA ASP A 178 12.35 -25.64 -12.18
C ASP A 178 11.93 -27.11 -12.11
N GLU A 179 12.90 -28.01 -12.08
CA GLU A 179 12.70 -29.46 -12.16
C GLU A 179 12.84 -30.18 -10.80
N VAL A 180 13.16 -29.44 -9.73
CA VAL A 180 13.50 -30.00 -8.41
C VAL A 180 12.72 -29.33 -7.27
N ASN A 181 12.64 -30.02 -6.13
CA ASN A 181 12.12 -29.45 -4.89
C ASN A 181 13.27 -29.14 -3.94
N PRO A 182 13.80 -27.90 -3.87
CA PRO A 182 14.99 -27.59 -3.08
C PRO A 182 14.76 -27.62 -1.56
N TYR A 183 13.52 -27.42 -1.11
CA TYR A 183 13.21 -27.23 0.30
C TYR A 183 11.99 -28.04 0.77
N TRP A 184 11.98 -28.38 2.06
CA TRP A 184 10.88 -29.08 2.72
C TRP A 184 10.40 -28.31 3.94
N PHE A 185 9.17 -27.82 3.89
CA PHE A 185 8.63 -26.91 4.87
C PHE A 185 8.18 -27.64 6.12
N VAL A 186 8.53 -27.07 7.26
CA VAL A 186 8.11 -27.56 8.58
C VAL A 186 7.28 -26.52 9.29
N ARG A 187 7.73 -25.26 9.24
CA ARG A 187 7.06 -24.10 9.84
C ARG A 187 7.71 -22.82 9.31
N ILE A 188 6.94 -21.75 9.11
CA ILE A 188 7.47 -20.46 8.62
C ILE A 188 7.21 -19.31 9.58
N ASP A 189 6.23 -19.44 10.47
CA ASP A 189 5.90 -18.38 11.42
C ASP A 189 6.93 -18.16 12.51
N GLU A 190 6.98 -16.94 13.00
CA GLU A 190 7.98 -16.53 13.96
C GLU A 190 7.38 -15.95 15.22
N ASN A 191 7.64 -16.61 16.35
CA ASN A 191 7.18 -16.06 17.61
C ASN A 191 8.09 -14.90 18.03
N ARG A 192 7.62 -13.67 17.83
CA ARG A 192 8.25 -12.43 18.29
C ARG A 192 7.55 -11.88 19.52
N VAL A 193 8.25 -11.08 20.32
CA VAL A 193 7.70 -10.38 21.49
C VAL A 193 8.29 -8.99 21.64
N ARG A 194 7.42 -8.06 22.01
CA ARG A 194 7.85 -6.76 22.54
C ARG A 194 8.38 -6.92 23.96
N THR A 195 9.65 -6.58 24.15
CA THR A 195 10.33 -6.64 25.45
C THR A 195 10.31 -5.29 26.18
N SER A 196 10.21 -4.18 25.44
CA SER A 196 9.94 -2.83 25.96
C SER A 196 9.27 -1.96 24.91
N GLU A 197 8.92 -0.71 25.23
CA GLU A 197 8.37 0.27 24.26
C GLU A 197 9.26 0.47 23.03
N THR A 198 10.57 0.19 23.12
CA THR A 198 11.55 0.44 22.04
C THR A 198 12.37 -0.79 21.66
N THR A 199 12.05 -1.98 22.21
CA THR A 199 12.82 -3.21 21.95
C THR A 199 11.89 -4.39 21.76
N CYS A 200 12.06 -5.12 20.66
CA CYS A 200 11.48 -6.45 20.44
C CYS A 200 12.61 -7.47 20.34
N GLY A 201 12.25 -8.73 20.55
CA GLY A 201 13.14 -9.85 20.34
C GLY A 201 12.32 -11.13 20.26
N SER A 202 13.00 -12.26 20.37
CA SER A 202 12.35 -13.55 20.45
C SER A 202 12.10 -13.93 21.92
N PRO A 203 10.96 -14.57 22.24
CA PRO A 203 10.72 -15.11 23.57
C PRO A 203 11.67 -16.28 23.85
N ALA A 204 11.84 -16.64 25.13
CA ALA A 204 12.69 -17.78 25.52
C ALA A 204 12.16 -19.14 25.02
N GLY A 205 10.90 -19.20 24.57
CA GLY A 205 10.26 -20.37 24.00
C GLY A 205 8.93 -19.99 23.37
N TYR A 206 8.38 -20.89 22.57
CA TYR A 206 7.13 -20.67 21.85
C TYR A 206 5.94 -20.57 22.80
N THR A 207 5.07 -19.59 22.56
CA THR A 207 3.83 -19.37 23.30
C THR A 207 2.69 -18.99 22.35
N ALA A 208 1.66 -19.84 22.27
CA ALA A 208 0.49 -19.58 21.42
C ALA A 208 -0.25 -18.26 21.76
N SER A 209 -0.12 -17.73 22.98
CA SER A 209 -0.68 -16.41 23.32
C SER A 209 -0.06 -15.25 22.54
N ALA A 210 1.13 -15.45 21.97
CA ALA A 210 1.82 -14.46 21.17
C ALA A 210 1.56 -14.63 19.67
N ASN A 211 0.92 -15.74 19.26
CA ASN A 211 0.47 -15.98 17.89
C ASN A 211 -0.42 -14.84 17.41
N THR A 212 -0.17 -14.39 16.18
CA THR A 212 -0.88 -13.30 15.54
C THR A 212 -2.19 -13.81 14.96
N GLN A 213 -3.29 -13.17 15.32
CA GLN A 213 -4.57 -13.45 14.68
C GLN A 213 -4.70 -12.53 13.47
N THR A 214 -4.72 -13.11 12.28
CA THR A 214 -4.86 -12.35 11.02
C THR A 214 -6.29 -12.43 10.51
N ARG A 215 -6.84 -11.31 10.02
CA ARG A 215 -8.11 -11.27 9.30
C ARG A 215 -7.82 -11.14 7.81
N TYR A 216 -8.45 -12.00 7.03
CA TYR A 216 -8.46 -12.01 5.56
C TYR A 216 -9.87 -11.68 5.09
N SER A 217 -10.04 -10.57 4.38
CA SER A 217 -11.36 -10.05 4.00
C SER A 217 -11.45 -9.88 2.49
N LEU A 218 -12.31 -10.68 1.84
CA LEU A 218 -12.57 -10.55 0.40
C LEU A 218 -13.62 -9.48 0.12
N SER A 219 -13.43 -8.76 -0.98
CA SER A 219 -14.33 -7.72 -1.46
C SER A 219 -14.19 -7.48 -2.97
N TYR A 220 -15.07 -6.69 -3.54
CA TYR A 220 -14.96 -6.18 -4.91
C TYR A 220 -15.52 -4.77 -4.99
N PHE A 221 -15.22 -4.03 -6.07
CA PHE A 221 -15.88 -2.78 -6.37
C PHE A 221 -17.04 -3.02 -7.33
N ALA A 222 -18.21 -2.47 -7.00
CA ALA A 222 -19.39 -2.49 -7.87
C ALA A 222 -19.62 -1.10 -8.46
N GLU A 223 -19.96 -1.04 -9.75
CA GLU A 223 -20.43 0.19 -10.40
C GLU A 223 -21.96 0.22 -10.41
N ASN A 224 -22.54 1.22 -9.75
CA ASN A 224 -23.98 1.43 -9.75
C ASN A 224 -24.47 2.02 -11.09
N PRO A 225 -25.77 1.97 -11.40
CA PRO A 225 -26.31 2.55 -12.63
C PRO A 225 -26.11 4.07 -12.80
N ASP A 226 -25.74 4.77 -11.73
CA ASP A 226 -25.38 6.19 -11.73
C ASP A 226 -23.86 6.43 -11.82
N SER A 227 -23.09 5.39 -12.15
CA SER A 227 -21.62 5.36 -12.23
C SER A 227 -20.90 5.63 -10.91
N THR A 228 -21.60 5.58 -9.77
CA THR A 228 -20.92 5.57 -8.47
C THR A 228 -20.27 4.20 -8.22
N ILE A 229 -19.03 4.22 -7.77
CA ILE A 229 -18.27 3.01 -7.43
C ILE A 229 -18.31 2.80 -5.92
N VAL A 230 -18.63 1.58 -5.48
CA VAL A 230 -18.71 1.23 -4.06
C VAL A 230 -17.99 -0.08 -3.77
N LYS A 231 -17.23 -0.14 -2.66
CA LYS A 231 -16.61 -1.39 -2.19
C LYS A 231 -17.66 -2.27 -1.51
N ILE A 232 -17.83 -3.49 -1.99
CA ILE A 232 -18.78 -4.47 -1.46
C ILE A 232 -18.01 -5.60 -0.75
N PRO A 233 -18.20 -5.80 0.56
CA PRO A 233 -17.57 -6.90 1.29
C PRO A 233 -18.22 -8.24 0.96
N LEU A 234 -17.41 -9.28 0.74
CA LEU A 234 -17.84 -10.62 0.37
C LEU A 234 -17.87 -11.56 1.57
N VAL A 235 -16.71 -11.81 2.17
CA VAL A 235 -16.52 -12.81 3.23
C VAL A 235 -15.25 -12.51 4.02
N ASP A 236 -15.25 -12.85 5.32
CA ASP A 236 -14.07 -12.75 6.18
C ASP A 236 -13.60 -14.13 6.64
N TYR A 237 -12.29 -14.30 6.80
CA TYR A 237 -11.67 -15.42 7.50
C TYR A 237 -10.76 -14.89 8.60
N PHE A 238 -10.78 -15.53 9.77
CA PHE A 238 -9.87 -15.24 10.87
C PHE A 238 -8.92 -16.42 11.04
N GLY A 239 -7.64 -16.16 10.82
CA GLY A 239 -6.56 -17.12 11.00
C GLY A 239 -6.54 -17.70 12.41
N GLN A 240 -6.09 -18.93 12.49
CA GLN A 240 -5.97 -19.65 13.75
C GLN A 240 -4.74 -19.16 14.54
N THR A 241 -4.73 -19.40 15.84
CA THR A 241 -3.68 -18.92 16.76
C THR A 241 -3.19 -19.99 17.71
N GLY A 242 -3.92 -21.09 17.91
CA GLY A 242 -3.41 -22.20 18.73
C GLY A 242 -3.67 -22.04 20.22
N ASP A 243 -4.28 -20.95 20.65
CA ASP A 243 -4.37 -20.60 22.08
C ASP A 243 -5.67 -21.06 22.74
N GLY A 244 -6.66 -21.50 21.94
CA GLY A 244 -7.97 -21.97 22.41
C GLY A 244 -8.83 -20.88 23.06
N VAL A 245 -8.40 -19.62 23.04
CA VAL A 245 -9.12 -18.45 23.55
C VAL A 245 -9.67 -17.61 22.40
N ARG A 246 -8.86 -17.36 21.37
CA ARG A 246 -9.20 -16.50 20.23
C ARG A 246 -9.83 -17.25 19.05
N ASP A 247 -9.66 -18.56 18.98
CA ASP A 247 -10.03 -19.37 17.80
C ASP A 247 -10.75 -20.70 18.12
N ALA A 248 -11.15 -20.92 19.38
CA ALA A 248 -11.94 -22.06 19.84
C ALA A 248 -11.37 -23.48 19.55
N GLY A 249 -10.09 -23.61 19.16
CA GLY A 249 -9.28 -24.81 19.42
C GLY A 249 -9.22 -25.92 18.36
N ASP A 250 -9.69 -25.72 17.12
CA ASP A 250 -9.49 -26.72 16.05
C ASP A 250 -8.41 -26.26 15.06
N HIS A 251 -7.16 -26.68 15.32
CA HIS A 251 -5.94 -26.16 14.70
C HIS A 251 -5.49 -27.01 13.51
N GLN A 252 -5.98 -26.70 12.31
CA GLN A 252 -5.79 -27.56 11.12
C GLN A 252 -5.30 -26.82 9.88
N THR A 253 -4.95 -25.54 9.98
CA THR A 253 -4.51 -24.74 8.82
C THR A 253 -2.99 -24.59 8.65
N ASP A 254 -2.22 -24.88 9.71
CA ASP A 254 -0.75 -24.84 9.72
C ASP A 254 -0.15 -25.66 8.56
N MET A 255 0.71 -25.02 7.77
CA MET A 255 1.36 -25.56 6.57
C MET A 255 0.40 -26.17 5.54
N ARG A 256 -0.82 -25.64 5.44
CA ARG A 256 -1.83 -26.09 4.47
C ARG A 256 -2.40 -24.96 3.65
N TRP A 257 -2.83 -25.33 2.46
CA TRP A 257 -3.62 -24.48 1.60
C TRP A 257 -5.10 -24.67 1.87
N VAL A 258 -5.80 -23.56 2.10
CA VAL A 258 -7.22 -23.56 2.43
C VAL A 258 -7.99 -22.53 1.64
N SER A 259 -9.24 -22.84 1.33
CA SER A 259 -10.24 -21.88 0.86
C SER A 259 -11.37 -21.80 1.89
N PRO A 260 -11.35 -20.81 2.80
CA PRO A 260 -12.34 -20.69 3.87
C PRO A 260 -13.78 -20.65 3.36
N GLY A 261 -14.66 -21.41 4.01
CA GLY A 261 -16.08 -21.50 3.67
C GLY A 261 -16.42 -22.26 2.39
N ALA A 262 -15.43 -22.68 1.60
CA ALA A 262 -15.65 -23.45 0.38
C ALA A 262 -16.34 -24.81 0.66
N ASN A 263 -16.95 -25.40 -0.37
CA ASN A 263 -17.54 -26.74 -0.22
C ASN A 263 -16.49 -27.81 0.12
N VAL A 264 -15.28 -27.64 -0.41
CA VAL A 264 -14.10 -28.41 -0.07
C VAL A 264 -13.01 -27.43 0.36
N PRO A 265 -12.93 -27.07 1.65
CA PRO A 265 -11.97 -26.07 2.12
C PRO A 265 -10.52 -26.49 1.96
N PHE A 266 -10.25 -27.78 2.17
CA PHE A 266 -8.98 -28.44 1.86
C PHE A 266 -9.05 -29.15 0.51
N SER A 267 -8.08 -30.02 0.20
CA SER A 267 -8.19 -30.93 -0.93
C SER A 267 -9.04 -32.16 -0.58
N THR A 268 -9.56 -32.85 -1.59
CA THR A 268 -10.16 -34.18 -1.39
C THR A 268 -9.13 -35.31 -1.30
N ILE A 269 -7.84 -35.02 -1.45
CA ILE A 269 -6.74 -36.00 -1.51
C ILE A 269 -6.27 -36.40 -0.11
N ASP A 270 -5.95 -35.42 0.72
CA ASP A 270 -5.34 -35.61 2.04
C ASP A 270 -6.31 -35.33 3.20
N ASP A 271 -7.22 -34.36 3.05
CA ASP A 271 -8.11 -33.93 4.15
C ASP A 271 -9.59 -33.74 3.71
N PRO A 272 -10.22 -34.77 3.10
CA PRO A 272 -11.58 -34.66 2.62
C PRO A 272 -12.59 -34.44 3.76
N GLY A 273 -13.38 -33.37 3.64
CA GLY A 273 -14.50 -33.08 4.55
C GLY A 273 -14.12 -32.35 5.83
N VAL A 274 -12.86 -31.91 5.97
CA VAL A 274 -12.47 -30.99 7.03
C VAL A 274 -12.99 -29.58 6.69
N THR A 275 -13.65 -28.95 7.66
CA THR A 275 -14.23 -27.62 7.48
C THR A 275 -13.26 -26.52 7.89
N VAL A 276 -13.09 -25.49 7.06
CA VAL A 276 -12.47 -24.23 7.45
C VAL A 276 -13.57 -23.17 7.47
N PRO A 277 -13.97 -22.67 8.64
CA PRO A 277 -15.09 -21.75 8.73
C PRO A 277 -14.72 -20.39 8.14
N ALA A 278 -15.64 -19.78 7.41
CA ALA A 278 -15.59 -18.36 7.07
C ALA A 278 -16.75 -17.63 7.76
N THR A 279 -16.60 -16.32 7.94
CA THR A 279 -17.63 -15.43 8.47
C THR A 279 -18.31 -14.73 7.29
N PRO A 280 -19.58 -15.08 6.99
CA PRO A 280 -20.25 -14.52 5.82
C PRO A 280 -20.47 -13.00 5.94
N ARG A 281 -20.37 -12.29 4.81
CA ARG A 281 -20.87 -10.91 4.67
C ARG A 281 -22.03 -10.88 3.69
N THR A 282 -21.70 -10.95 2.40
CA THR A 282 -22.68 -11.10 1.32
C THR A 282 -22.65 -12.51 0.74
N VAL A 283 -21.50 -13.17 0.81
CA VAL A 283 -21.31 -14.61 0.55
C VAL A 283 -20.70 -15.28 1.77
N ASP A 284 -20.65 -16.61 1.76
CA ASP A 284 -20.17 -17.44 2.86
C ASP A 284 -18.86 -18.20 2.56
N SER A 285 -18.24 -17.97 1.40
CA SER A 285 -17.03 -18.70 0.98
C SER A 285 -16.04 -17.88 0.17
N PHE A 286 -14.80 -18.35 0.13
CA PHE A 286 -13.72 -17.87 -0.75
C PHE A 286 -13.77 -18.51 -2.16
N GLU A 287 -14.85 -19.24 -2.50
CA GLU A 287 -15.23 -19.62 -3.87
C GLU A 287 -16.30 -18.64 -4.36
N ILE A 288 -15.92 -17.70 -5.21
CA ILE A 288 -16.77 -16.59 -5.65
C ILE A 288 -17.36 -16.90 -7.03
N ASP A 289 -18.69 -16.96 -7.13
CA ASP A 289 -19.39 -17.04 -8.41
C ASP A 289 -19.46 -15.64 -9.06
N LEU A 290 -18.69 -15.47 -10.14
CA LEU A 290 -18.56 -14.24 -10.91
C LEU A 290 -19.88 -13.78 -11.56
N THR A 291 -20.90 -14.64 -11.60
CA THR A 291 -22.20 -14.36 -12.20
C THR A 291 -23.25 -13.98 -11.16
N THR A 292 -23.18 -14.53 -9.94
CA THR A 292 -24.20 -14.31 -8.90
C THR A 292 -23.71 -13.52 -7.70
N ASP A 293 -22.45 -13.67 -7.31
CA ASP A 293 -21.95 -13.18 -6.02
C ASP A 293 -21.39 -11.76 -6.11
N VAL A 294 -20.98 -11.35 -7.31
CA VAL A 294 -20.39 -10.05 -7.60
C VAL A 294 -21.20 -9.26 -8.65
N PRO A 295 -22.51 -9.01 -8.40
CA PRO A 295 -23.34 -8.27 -9.33
C PRO A 295 -22.78 -6.87 -9.60
N ASN A 296 -22.73 -6.48 -10.87
CA ASN A 296 -22.18 -5.20 -11.33
C ASN A 296 -20.72 -4.97 -10.90
N ILE A 297 -19.92 -6.03 -10.76
CA ILE A 297 -18.47 -5.91 -10.60
C ILE A 297 -17.90 -4.92 -11.62
N LEU A 298 -17.05 -4.03 -11.15
CA LEU A 298 -16.36 -3.06 -11.99
C LEU A 298 -15.55 -3.81 -13.06
N VAL A 299 -15.75 -3.41 -14.31
CA VAL A 299 -15.02 -3.95 -15.47
C VAL A 299 -14.15 -2.84 -16.03
N GLU A 300 -12.86 -3.11 -16.16
CA GLU A 300 -11.92 -2.15 -16.74
C GLU A 300 -12.26 -1.91 -18.21
N PRO A 301 -12.56 -0.66 -18.63
CA PRO A 301 -13.07 -0.39 -19.98
C PRO A 301 -12.11 -0.78 -21.12
N ASN A 302 -10.80 -0.66 -20.88
CA ASN A 302 -9.77 -0.88 -21.90
C ASN A 302 -9.43 -2.35 -22.11
N THR A 303 -9.38 -3.12 -21.03
CA THR A 303 -8.93 -4.51 -21.04
C THR A 303 -10.10 -5.49 -20.94
N GLY A 304 -11.23 -5.08 -20.36
CA GLY A 304 -12.33 -5.98 -19.97
C GLY A 304 -12.03 -6.80 -18.71
N ALA A 305 -10.96 -6.49 -17.98
CA ALA A 305 -10.59 -7.18 -16.75
C ALA A 305 -11.55 -6.86 -15.60
N ARG A 306 -11.59 -7.77 -14.62
CA ARG A 306 -12.37 -7.65 -13.38
C ARG A 306 -11.43 -7.84 -12.19
N TYR A 307 -11.81 -7.31 -11.03
CA TYR A 307 -10.95 -7.33 -9.84
C TYR A 307 -11.69 -7.75 -8.59
N LEU A 308 -11.09 -8.68 -7.84
CA LEU A 308 -11.40 -8.91 -6.43
C LEU A 308 -10.26 -8.34 -5.58
N TYR A 309 -10.55 -8.07 -4.31
CA TYR A 309 -9.59 -7.51 -3.37
C TYR A 309 -9.58 -8.34 -2.10
N LEU A 310 -8.39 -8.66 -1.61
CA LEU A 310 -8.16 -9.34 -0.35
C LEU A 310 -7.44 -8.38 0.60
N ASP A 311 -8.15 -7.91 1.61
CA ASP A 311 -7.61 -7.10 2.69
C ASP A 311 -7.05 -8.03 3.78
N VAL A 312 -5.79 -7.86 4.16
CA VAL A 312 -5.10 -8.62 5.21
C VAL A 312 -4.72 -7.69 6.36
N GLN A 313 -5.21 -8.00 7.55
CA GLN A 313 -5.02 -7.16 8.74
C GLN A 313 -4.65 -8.00 9.97
N ALA A 314 -3.62 -7.57 10.69
CA ALA A 314 -3.26 -8.19 11.97
C ALA A 314 -4.17 -7.65 13.09
N MET A 315 -4.89 -8.55 13.76
CA MET A 315 -5.93 -8.21 14.74
C MET A 315 -5.40 -8.22 16.19
N SER A 316 -4.48 -9.12 16.50
CA SER A 316 -3.89 -9.28 17.84
C SER A 316 -2.61 -10.10 17.77
N GLY A 317 -1.84 -10.18 18.86
CA GLY A 317 -0.60 -10.95 18.94
C GLY A 317 0.65 -10.11 18.72
N THR A 318 1.81 -10.76 18.86
CA THR A 318 3.14 -10.13 18.76
C THR A 318 4.05 -10.84 17.77
N SER A 319 3.62 -11.95 17.17
CA SER A 319 4.42 -12.80 16.27
C SER A 319 4.28 -12.38 14.82
N GLU A 320 5.15 -12.91 13.98
CA GLU A 320 4.92 -12.93 12.55
C GLU A 320 3.94 -14.05 12.18
N ASN A 321 3.12 -13.77 11.18
CA ASN A 321 2.34 -14.75 10.44
C ASN A 321 2.84 -14.75 8.99
N GLY A 322 3.52 -15.82 8.58
CA GLY A 322 3.88 -16.05 7.19
C GLY A 322 2.67 -16.61 6.44
N TYR A 323 2.42 -16.16 5.20
CA TYR A 323 1.34 -16.68 4.39
C TYR A 323 1.63 -16.50 2.90
N GLU A 324 0.82 -17.15 2.06
CA GLU A 324 0.74 -16.84 0.62
C GLU A 324 -0.70 -16.86 0.14
N VAL A 325 -0.92 -16.22 -1.01
CA VAL A 325 -2.24 -16.11 -1.63
C VAL A 325 -2.17 -16.64 -3.05
N TRP A 326 -3.15 -17.47 -3.41
CA TRP A 326 -3.34 -17.94 -4.78
C TRP A 326 -4.80 -17.76 -5.18
N ALA A 327 -5.05 -17.51 -6.47
CA ALA A 327 -6.40 -17.48 -7.01
C ALA A 327 -6.48 -18.08 -8.41
N GLY A 328 -7.59 -18.74 -8.73
CA GLY A 328 -7.80 -19.38 -10.03
C GLY A 328 -9.02 -20.30 -10.05
N LEU A 329 -8.94 -21.42 -10.77
CA LEU A 329 -10.04 -22.38 -10.94
C LEU A 329 -10.48 -23.02 -9.61
N ALA A 330 -11.62 -23.70 -9.55
CA ALA A 330 -12.02 -24.46 -8.35
C ALA A 330 -11.89 -25.99 -8.53
N ASP A 331 -11.58 -26.46 -9.73
CA ASP A 331 -11.69 -27.88 -10.10
C ASP A 331 -10.51 -28.76 -9.66
N TYR A 332 -9.37 -28.17 -9.34
CA TYR A 332 -8.16 -28.89 -8.92
C TYR A 332 -8.26 -29.50 -7.52
N VAL A 333 -9.26 -29.17 -6.70
CA VAL A 333 -9.42 -29.70 -5.33
C VAL A 333 -9.48 -31.23 -5.29
N ASN A 334 -9.79 -31.85 -6.43
CA ASN A 334 -9.86 -33.30 -6.60
C ASN A 334 -8.53 -33.96 -6.99
N ILE A 335 -7.49 -33.18 -7.28
CA ILE A 335 -6.22 -33.67 -7.84
C ILE A 335 -4.99 -33.13 -7.11
N VAL A 336 -5.03 -31.92 -6.56
CA VAL A 336 -3.90 -31.27 -5.89
C VAL A 336 -4.04 -31.39 -4.36
N PRO A 337 -3.06 -31.94 -3.63
CA PRO A 337 -3.07 -31.99 -2.16
C PRO A 337 -3.11 -30.61 -1.49
N SER A 338 -3.57 -30.55 -0.24
CA SER A 338 -3.60 -29.30 0.54
C SER A 338 -2.38 -29.16 1.48
N GLU A 339 -1.79 -30.26 1.93
CA GLU A 339 -0.50 -30.23 2.64
C GLU A 339 0.59 -29.74 1.71
N VAL A 340 1.33 -28.73 2.18
CA VAL A 340 2.24 -27.94 1.35
C VAL A 340 3.32 -28.77 0.66
N ASN A 341 3.94 -29.73 1.35
CA ASN A 341 5.06 -30.48 0.76
C ASN A 341 4.56 -31.52 -0.25
N ALA A 342 3.44 -32.18 0.05
CA ALA A 342 2.74 -33.06 -0.86
C ALA A 342 2.26 -32.29 -2.10
N ARG A 343 1.74 -31.08 -1.93
CA ARG A 343 1.36 -30.17 -3.01
C ARG A 343 2.56 -29.86 -3.91
N ASN A 344 3.66 -29.38 -3.34
CA ASN A 344 4.87 -29.01 -4.09
C ASN A 344 5.36 -30.18 -4.96
N LEU A 345 5.50 -31.36 -4.36
CA LEU A 345 5.88 -32.56 -5.10
C LEU A 345 4.86 -32.94 -6.17
N TYR A 346 3.57 -32.80 -5.90
CA TYR A 346 2.53 -33.10 -6.87
C TYR A 346 2.63 -32.18 -8.09
N LEU A 347 2.74 -30.87 -7.88
CA LEU A 347 2.81 -29.86 -8.94
C LEU A 347 4.08 -29.98 -9.79
N LEU A 348 5.24 -30.21 -9.17
CA LEU A 348 6.49 -30.48 -9.89
C LEU A 348 6.39 -31.71 -10.80
N ASN A 349 5.69 -32.75 -10.32
CA ASN A 349 5.49 -33.99 -11.10
C ASN A 349 4.35 -33.88 -12.12
N HIS A 350 3.47 -32.88 -12.01
CA HIS A 350 2.33 -32.63 -12.89
C HIS A 350 2.20 -31.14 -13.24
N PRO A 351 3.14 -30.57 -14.02
CA PRO A 351 3.10 -29.15 -14.37
C PRO A 351 1.77 -28.76 -15.01
N GLY A 352 1.21 -27.61 -14.61
CA GLY A 352 -0.08 -27.12 -15.10
C GLY A 352 -1.31 -27.75 -14.41
N SER A 353 -1.14 -28.62 -13.41
CA SER A 353 -2.26 -29.18 -12.64
C SER A 353 -2.89 -28.23 -11.62
N HIS A 354 -2.33 -27.03 -11.47
CA HIS A 354 -2.81 -25.97 -10.59
C HIS A 354 -2.69 -24.62 -11.31
N ASP A 355 -3.41 -24.48 -12.42
CA ASP A 355 -3.35 -23.30 -13.28
C ASP A 355 -4.30 -22.19 -12.79
N SER A 356 -3.84 -20.95 -12.84
CA SER A 356 -4.65 -19.77 -12.53
C SER A 356 -5.48 -19.27 -13.72
N GLN A 357 -5.25 -19.80 -14.94
CA GLN A 357 -5.90 -19.36 -16.18
C GLN A 357 -5.74 -17.85 -16.43
N GLY A 358 -4.55 -17.33 -16.09
CA GLY A 358 -4.21 -15.92 -16.24
C GLY A 358 -4.71 -15.02 -15.11
N VAL A 359 -5.36 -15.56 -14.08
CA VAL A 359 -5.58 -14.84 -12.82
C VAL A 359 -4.23 -14.55 -12.17
N GLU A 360 -4.07 -13.34 -11.67
CA GLU A 360 -2.86 -12.87 -11.02
C GLU A 360 -3.20 -12.18 -9.69
N VAL A 361 -2.35 -12.37 -8.68
CA VAL A 361 -2.48 -11.75 -7.37
C VAL A 361 -1.30 -10.81 -7.17
N THR A 362 -1.60 -9.56 -6.84
CA THR A 362 -0.60 -8.51 -6.62
C THR A 362 -0.90 -7.74 -5.35
N ALA A 363 0.10 -7.50 -4.50
CA ALA A 363 -0.03 -6.56 -3.41
C ALA A 363 -0.10 -5.13 -3.96
N VAL A 364 -0.99 -4.31 -3.40
CA VAL A 364 -1.17 -2.91 -3.82
C VAL A 364 -0.16 -2.05 -3.06
N ASN A 365 0.80 -1.47 -3.80
CA ASN A 365 1.87 -0.57 -3.36
C ASN A 365 2.94 -1.17 -2.46
N THR A 366 2.55 -1.97 -1.46
CA THR A 366 3.42 -2.42 -0.39
C THR A 366 3.32 -3.93 -0.21
N LEU A 367 4.46 -4.60 -0.11
CA LEU A 367 4.54 -6.04 0.15
C LEU A 367 5.55 -6.31 1.26
N VAL A 368 5.07 -6.81 2.39
CA VAL A 368 5.92 -7.34 3.46
C VAL A 368 6.27 -8.78 3.14
N GLN A 369 7.54 -9.11 3.23
CA GLN A 369 8.03 -10.46 3.02
C GLN A 369 8.99 -10.86 4.13
N ASN A 370 9.11 -12.15 4.35
CA ASN A 370 10.14 -12.74 5.19
C ASN A 370 11.02 -13.64 4.33
N SER A 371 12.33 -13.61 4.55
CA SER A 371 13.29 -14.55 4.00
C SER A 371 13.63 -15.64 5.02
N ASN A 372 13.43 -16.89 4.64
CA ASN A 372 13.67 -18.06 5.48
C ASN A 372 15.08 -18.66 5.33
N PHE A 373 15.90 -18.20 4.37
CA PHE A 373 17.25 -18.72 4.08
C PHE A 373 18.25 -17.62 3.75
N ASN A 374 19.53 -17.96 3.91
CA ASN A 374 20.65 -17.15 3.41
C ASN A 374 21.03 -17.52 1.96
N ASP A 375 20.06 -17.69 1.08
CA ASP A 375 20.27 -18.02 -0.34
C ASP A 375 19.81 -16.83 -1.22
N PRO A 376 20.32 -16.70 -2.46
CA PRO A 376 19.85 -15.67 -3.39
C PRO A 376 18.33 -15.74 -3.58
N LEU A 377 17.66 -14.59 -3.46
CA LEU A 377 16.23 -14.43 -3.66
C LEU A 377 15.95 -13.66 -4.93
N GLY A 378 15.25 -14.30 -5.87
CA GLY A 378 14.66 -13.65 -7.04
C GLY A 378 13.18 -13.35 -6.78
N ILE A 379 12.82 -12.07 -6.70
CA ILE A 379 11.47 -11.61 -6.35
C ILE A 379 10.88 -10.87 -7.54
N PRO A 380 9.74 -11.31 -8.10
CA PRO A 380 9.03 -10.51 -9.10
C PRO A 380 8.41 -9.32 -8.37
N LEU A 381 8.85 -8.11 -8.74
CA LEU A 381 8.30 -6.89 -8.18
C LEU A 381 7.05 -6.49 -8.96
N ALA A 382 7.12 -6.08 -10.22
CA ALA A 382 5.92 -5.63 -10.94
C ALA A 382 5.91 -6.09 -12.39
N TYR A 383 4.73 -6.22 -12.98
CA TYR A 383 4.61 -6.24 -14.44
C TYR A 383 4.72 -4.81 -14.96
N VAL A 384 5.62 -4.61 -15.92
CA VAL A 384 5.87 -3.33 -16.56
C VAL A 384 5.56 -3.51 -18.04
N GLY A 385 4.56 -2.80 -18.54
CA GLY A 385 4.17 -2.89 -19.94
C GLY A 385 5.09 -2.08 -20.88
N PRO A 386 5.06 -2.37 -22.19
CA PRO A 386 5.87 -1.67 -23.18
C PRO A 386 5.61 -0.16 -23.25
N GLU A 387 4.44 0.30 -22.81
CA GLU A 387 4.06 1.71 -22.73
C GLU A 387 4.93 2.51 -21.76
N LEU A 388 5.61 1.85 -20.81
CA LEU A 388 6.53 2.49 -19.86
C LEU A 388 7.99 2.47 -20.33
N ALA A 389 8.26 2.10 -21.59
CA ALA A 389 9.61 2.09 -22.15
C ALA A 389 10.24 3.51 -22.10
N GLY A 390 11.43 3.62 -21.50
CA GLY A 390 12.11 4.91 -21.31
C GLY A 390 11.73 5.68 -20.04
N GLU A 391 10.67 5.26 -19.35
CA GLU A 391 10.24 5.89 -18.10
C GLU A 391 11.13 5.49 -16.92
N THR A 392 11.00 6.21 -15.82
CA THR A 392 11.72 5.92 -14.56
C THR A 392 10.81 5.21 -13.58
N MET A 393 11.34 4.32 -12.74
CA MET A 393 10.61 3.77 -11.58
C MET A 393 11.39 4.02 -10.30
N HIS A 394 10.65 4.25 -9.20
CA HIS A 394 11.21 4.40 -7.88
C HIS A 394 10.84 3.19 -7.02
N ILE A 395 11.86 2.61 -6.41
CA ILE A 395 11.73 1.40 -5.61
C ILE A 395 12.40 1.67 -4.27
N THR A 396 11.70 1.42 -3.18
CA THR A 396 12.32 1.46 -1.85
C THR A 396 12.05 0.17 -1.10
N MET A 397 12.93 -0.09 -0.15
CA MET A 397 12.91 -1.26 0.71
C MET A 397 13.06 -0.80 2.15
N PHE A 398 12.31 -1.40 3.05
CA PHE A 398 12.37 -1.15 4.49
C PHE A 398 13.05 -2.33 5.18
N ASP A 399 14.00 -2.01 6.07
CA ASP A 399 14.48 -2.92 7.11
C ASP A 399 15.04 -4.27 6.59
N SER A 400 15.81 -4.23 5.50
CA SER A 400 16.64 -5.39 5.12
C SER A 400 17.85 -5.46 6.05
N GLU A 401 17.73 -6.30 7.07
CA GLU A 401 18.73 -6.47 8.10
C GLU A 401 19.47 -7.83 8.00
N PHE A 402 19.89 -8.36 9.15
CA PHE A 402 21.00 -9.30 9.31
C PHE A 402 20.99 -10.49 8.33
N GLY A 403 22.03 -10.54 7.51
CA GLY A 403 22.29 -11.67 6.61
C GLY A 403 21.91 -11.41 5.15
N ALA A 404 21.10 -10.39 4.87
CA ALA A 404 20.96 -9.90 3.50
C ALA A 404 22.30 -9.31 3.03
N GLN A 405 22.67 -9.44 1.76
CA GLN A 405 23.95 -8.94 1.25
C GLN A 405 23.78 -8.26 -0.13
N PRO A 406 24.55 -7.19 -0.39
CA PRO A 406 24.62 -6.59 -1.71
C PRO A 406 25.39 -7.47 -2.71
N PRO A 407 25.24 -7.24 -4.03
CA PRO A 407 24.45 -6.17 -4.64
C PRO A 407 22.95 -6.47 -4.74
N LEU A 408 22.15 -5.41 -4.76
CA LEU A 408 20.73 -5.50 -5.14
C LEU A 408 20.60 -5.27 -6.64
N ILE A 409 20.12 -6.27 -7.36
CA ILE A 409 20.09 -6.30 -8.82
C ILE A 409 18.64 -6.19 -9.29
N PHE A 410 18.36 -5.25 -10.20
CA PHE A 410 17.10 -5.20 -10.92
C PHE A 410 17.29 -5.60 -12.38
N TYR A 411 16.42 -6.48 -12.88
CA TYR A 411 16.41 -6.91 -14.28
C TYR A 411 14.98 -7.18 -14.76
N PHE A 412 14.77 -7.24 -16.07
CA PHE A 412 13.50 -7.70 -16.65
C PHE A 412 13.64 -9.13 -17.12
N ASP A 413 12.70 -9.99 -16.74
CA ASP A 413 12.71 -11.41 -17.10
C ASP A 413 12.49 -11.69 -18.60
N THR A 414 12.00 -10.70 -19.35
CA THR A 414 11.84 -10.74 -20.81
C THR A 414 13.08 -10.25 -21.57
N ILE A 415 14.11 -9.77 -20.84
CA ILE A 415 15.39 -9.34 -21.38
C ILE A 415 16.47 -10.33 -20.92
N ALA A 416 17.49 -10.56 -21.75
CA ALA A 416 18.55 -11.49 -21.41
C ALA A 416 19.30 -11.03 -20.14
N PHE A 417 19.35 -11.92 -19.15
CA PHE A 417 20.03 -11.73 -17.87
C PHE A 417 20.82 -13.01 -17.53
N THR A 418 22.11 -12.85 -17.22
CA THR A 418 23.00 -13.97 -16.88
C THR A 418 23.63 -13.72 -15.50
N PRO A 419 23.14 -14.35 -14.42
CA PRO A 419 23.72 -14.17 -13.08
C PRO A 419 25.14 -14.74 -13.01
N ASP A 420 26.03 -14.06 -12.29
CA ASP A 420 27.44 -14.42 -12.10
C ASP A 420 27.95 -13.90 -10.75
N ASN A 421 27.92 -14.77 -9.74
CA ASN A 421 28.37 -14.47 -8.39
C ASN A 421 29.90 -14.24 -8.30
N SER A 422 30.67 -14.51 -9.37
CA SER A 422 32.09 -14.19 -9.43
C SER A 422 32.36 -12.74 -9.86
N ASN A 423 31.35 -12.07 -10.40
CA ASN A 423 31.38 -10.66 -10.77
C ASN A 423 30.86 -9.79 -9.62
N LEU A 424 31.46 -8.62 -9.41
CA LEU A 424 31.01 -7.67 -8.38
C LEU A 424 29.61 -7.10 -8.63
N LEU A 425 29.12 -7.15 -9.88
CA LEU A 425 27.75 -6.76 -10.24
C LEU A 425 26.71 -7.85 -9.92
N GLY A 426 27.17 -9.07 -9.61
CA GLY A 426 26.32 -10.27 -9.46
C GLY A 426 25.77 -10.83 -10.78
N TYR A 427 26.18 -10.27 -11.92
CA TYR A 427 25.83 -10.76 -13.27
C TYR A 427 27.00 -10.57 -14.24
N ASP A 428 26.99 -11.35 -15.34
CA ASP A 428 27.95 -11.23 -16.44
C ASP A 428 27.48 -10.11 -17.40
N PRO A 429 28.17 -8.95 -17.44
CA PRO A 429 27.79 -7.83 -18.31
C PRO A 429 27.99 -8.12 -19.80
N ASP A 430 28.80 -9.12 -20.17
CA ASP A 430 29.00 -9.49 -21.58
C ASP A 430 27.87 -10.41 -22.11
N GLN A 431 27.04 -10.95 -21.21
CA GLN A 431 25.91 -11.85 -21.50
C GLN A 431 24.57 -11.35 -20.95
N THR A 432 24.51 -10.09 -20.53
CA THR A 432 23.31 -9.45 -19.98
C THR A 432 22.97 -8.22 -20.82
N ASP A 433 21.77 -8.22 -21.40
CA ASP A 433 21.30 -7.14 -22.27
C ASP A 433 20.76 -5.94 -21.47
N TRP A 434 20.25 -6.17 -20.26
CA TRP A 434 19.86 -5.11 -19.33
C TRP A 434 19.75 -5.62 -17.90
N ALA A 435 20.49 -5.01 -16.98
CA ALA A 435 20.33 -5.13 -15.54
C ALA A 435 21.04 -3.96 -14.86
N VAL A 436 20.61 -3.60 -13.66
CA VAL A 436 21.26 -2.56 -12.84
C VAL A 436 21.52 -3.10 -11.45
N ALA A 437 22.74 -2.88 -10.95
CA ALA A 437 23.17 -3.32 -9.63
C ALA A 437 23.42 -2.12 -8.73
N PHE A 438 22.76 -2.10 -7.58
CA PHE A 438 22.90 -1.10 -6.52
C PHE A 438 23.74 -1.65 -5.36
N ALA A 439 24.28 -0.74 -4.54
CA ALA A 439 25.10 -1.07 -3.37
C ALA A 439 26.35 -1.89 -3.72
N VAL A 440 26.92 -1.70 -4.92
CA VAL A 440 28.14 -2.38 -5.36
C VAL A 440 29.35 -1.75 -4.64
N ALA A 441 30.05 -2.55 -3.83
CA ALA A 441 31.17 -2.06 -3.03
C ALA A 441 32.25 -1.32 -3.87
N GLY A 442 32.63 -0.13 -3.42
CA GLY A 442 33.62 0.75 -4.04
C GLY A 442 33.12 1.52 -5.28
N ARG A 443 31.80 1.63 -5.48
CA ARG A 443 31.19 2.33 -6.62
C ARG A 443 29.97 3.14 -6.21
N ASP A 444 29.76 4.25 -6.91
CA ASP A 444 28.50 5.00 -6.86
C ASP A 444 27.38 4.18 -7.53
N ASP A 445 26.15 4.40 -7.10
CA ASP A 445 24.98 3.73 -7.65
C ASP A 445 24.67 4.21 -9.08
N PRO A 446 24.01 3.37 -9.91
CA PRO A 446 23.70 3.70 -11.32
C PRO A 446 22.88 4.98 -11.51
N ASP A 447 22.14 5.44 -10.50
CA ASP A 447 21.37 6.68 -10.52
C ASP A 447 22.16 7.91 -10.04
N GLY A 448 23.47 7.78 -9.87
CA GLY A 448 24.37 8.88 -9.53
C GLY A 448 24.43 9.23 -8.05
N ILE A 449 23.80 8.44 -7.18
CA ILE A 449 23.95 8.55 -5.73
C ILE A 449 25.30 7.96 -5.31
N ALA A 450 26.06 8.71 -4.51
CA ALA A 450 27.39 8.28 -4.08
C ALA A 450 27.36 7.09 -3.11
N GLU A 451 28.40 6.26 -3.13
CA GLU A 451 28.57 5.14 -2.19
C GLU A 451 28.41 5.60 -0.73
N GLY A 452 27.66 4.83 0.07
CA GLY A 452 27.47 5.07 1.50
C GLY A 452 26.47 6.18 1.85
N ILE A 453 25.75 6.74 0.87
CA ILE A 453 24.62 7.65 1.11
C ILE A 453 23.36 6.89 1.49
N ARG A 454 23.03 5.81 0.74
CA ARG A 454 21.94 4.90 1.07
C ARG A 454 22.39 3.91 2.14
N CYS A 455 21.44 3.46 2.95
CA CYS A 455 21.60 2.17 3.61
C CYS A 455 21.54 1.06 2.53
N THR A 456 22.26 -0.02 2.75
CA THR A 456 22.33 -1.21 1.90
C THR A 456 21.64 -2.38 2.59
N PRO A 457 21.32 -3.48 1.86
CA PRO A 457 21.03 -4.74 2.51
C PRO A 457 22.09 -5.04 3.60
N ASP A 458 21.66 -5.50 4.78
CA ASP A 458 22.42 -5.69 6.04
C ASP A 458 22.52 -4.46 6.99
N ASP A 459 22.19 -3.23 6.54
CA ASP A 459 22.34 -2.03 7.39
C ASP A 459 21.15 -1.06 7.44
N CYS A 460 20.02 -1.42 6.79
CA CYS A 460 18.79 -0.61 6.74
C CYS A 460 17.90 -0.70 8.01
N ASN A 461 18.50 -0.88 9.19
CA ASN A 461 17.83 -1.08 10.49
C ASN A 461 16.64 -0.12 10.73
N ASN A 462 15.42 -0.64 10.66
CA ASN A 462 14.15 0.04 10.94
C ASN A 462 13.99 1.37 10.17
N GLN A 463 14.43 1.40 8.91
CA GLN A 463 14.30 2.56 8.04
C GLN A 463 14.07 2.15 6.59
N TRP A 464 13.46 3.06 5.84
CA TRP A 464 13.38 2.97 4.38
C TRP A 464 14.73 3.33 3.77
N VAL A 465 15.08 2.68 2.65
CA VAL A 465 16.16 3.13 1.79
C VAL A 465 15.80 4.52 1.26
N VAL A 466 16.59 5.52 1.65
CA VAL A 466 16.43 6.92 1.23
C VAL A 466 17.78 7.47 0.76
N PRO A 467 17.86 8.05 -0.46
CA PRO A 467 16.81 8.13 -1.48
C PRO A 467 16.40 6.74 -2.01
N ALA A 468 15.16 6.59 -2.48
CA ALA A 468 14.71 5.37 -3.16
C ALA A 468 15.61 5.04 -4.36
N TYR A 469 15.70 3.77 -4.75
CA TYR A 469 16.40 3.34 -5.95
C TYR A 469 15.66 3.85 -7.18
N GLN A 470 16.39 4.47 -8.10
CA GLN A 470 15.84 4.97 -9.35
C GLN A 470 16.33 4.10 -10.51
N ILE A 471 15.42 3.44 -11.23
CA ILE A 471 15.76 2.66 -12.42
C ILE A 471 15.09 3.23 -13.66
N SER A 472 15.81 3.26 -14.79
CA SER A 472 15.26 3.66 -16.08
C SER A 472 14.85 2.41 -16.86
N ILE A 473 13.58 2.32 -17.26
CA ILE A 473 13.05 1.21 -18.04
C ILE A 473 13.69 1.28 -19.44
N PRO A 474 14.25 0.17 -19.95
CA PRO A 474 14.84 0.15 -21.30
C PRO A 474 13.77 0.42 -22.37
N GLY A 475 14.20 0.73 -23.59
CA GLY A 475 13.31 0.88 -24.75
C GLY A 475 13.16 2.29 -25.31
N ASP A 476 13.70 3.34 -24.67
CA ASP A 476 13.92 4.61 -25.36
C ASP A 476 15.12 4.51 -26.31
N LEU A 477 14.81 4.26 -27.58
CA LEU A 477 15.81 4.14 -28.64
C LEU A 477 16.17 5.50 -29.28
N SER A 478 15.64 6.62 -28.78
CA SER A 478 15.86 7.95 -29.35
C SER A 478 17.32 8.39 -29.29
N SER A 479 18.06 7.88 -28.30
CA SER A 479 19.48 8.15 -28.06
C SER A 479 20.41 7.01 -28.55
N CYS A 480 19.87 5.94 -29.13
CA CYS A 480 20.65 4.78 -29.57
C CYS A 480 21.66 5.15 -30.68
N ASP A 481 22.96 4.95 -30.40
CA ASP A 481 24.00 4.96 -31.43
C ASP A 481 23.99 3.63 -32.20
N TRP A 482 23.22 3.56 -33.29
CA TRP A 482 23.17 2.39 -34.17
C TRP A 482 24.51 2.00 -34.80
N GLN A 483 25.54 2.85 -34.72
CA GLN A 483 26.89 2.54 -35.21
C GLN A 483 27.71 1.81 -34.15
N ASN A 484 27.44 2.04 -32.87
CA ASN A 484 28.05 1.37 -31.72
C ASN A 484 27.00 1.15 -30.62
N PRO A 485 26.05 0.21 -30.82
CA PRO A 485 24.94 0.05 -29.90
C PRO A 485 25.44 -0.39 -28.52
N THR A 486 24.95 0.25 -27.48
CA THR A 486 25.11 -0.20 -26.10
C THR A 486 23.83 -0.88 -25.63
N ALA A 487 23.96 -1.90 -24.78
CA ALA A 487 22.86 -2.54 -24.08
C ALA A 487 21.95 -1.51 -23.36
N GLU A 488 22.55 -0.52 -22.72
CA GLU A 488 21.82 0.54 -22.00
C GLU A 488 20.99 1.46 -22.92
N GLY A 489 21.52 1.84 -24.10
CA GLY A 489 20.88 2.82 -24.98
C GLY A 489 20.11 2.23 -26.17
N CYS A 490 20.22 0.93 -26.43
CA CYS A 490 19.71 0.29 -27.64
C CYS A 490 18.89 -0.99 -27.39
N THR A 491 18.60 -1.35 -26.14
CA THR A 491 17.75 -2.51 -25.82
C THR A 491 16.27 -2.12 -25.98
N PRO A 492 15.53 -2.73 -26.93
CA PRO A 492 14.09 -2.51 -27.06
C PRO A 492 13.35 -3.17 -25.89
N PHE A 493 12.25 -2.57 -25.47
CA PHE A 493 11.40 -3.12 -24.42
C PHE A 493 9.99 -3.38 -24.95
N TYR A 494 9.51 -4.61 -24.73
CA TYR A 494 8.19 -5.07 -25.17
C TYR A 494 7.28 -5.40 -23.99
N GLY A 495 7.65 -4.96 -22.79
CA GLY A 495 7.05 -5.36 -21.52
C GLY A 495 7.74 -6.56 -20.90
N GLY A 496 7.57 -6.71 -19.59
CA GLY A 496 8.15 -7.79 -18.80
C GLY A 496 7.92 -7.61 -17.32
N ARG A 497 8.36 -8.58 -16.52
CA ARG A 497 8.35 -8.47 -15.06
C ARG A 497 9.66 -7.89 -14.61
N LEU A 498 9.58 -6.82 -13.83
CA LEU A 498 10.71 -6.33 -13.06
C LEU A 498 11.00 -7.33 -11.95
N MET A 499 12.23 -7.80 -11.89
CA MET A 499 12.73 -8.72 -10.89
C MET A 499 13.75 -8.01 -10.00
N ALA A 500 13.71 -8.27 -8.70
CA ALA A 500 14.80 -7.97 -7.77
C ALA A 500 15.56 -9.26 -7.44
N LEU A 501 16.90 -9.19 -7.42
CA LEU A 501 17.79 -10.28 -7.02
C LEU A 501 18.84 -9.77 -6.04
N TYR A 502 18.93 -10.41 -4.89
CA TYR A 502 19.95 -10.16 -3.86
C TYR A 502 20.07 -11.41 -2.96
N ASP A 503 21.12 -11.48 -2.16
CA ASP A 503 21.23 -12.52 -1.13
C ASP A 503 20.41 -12.07 0.09
N GLY A 504 19.45 -12.86 0.54
CA GLY A 504 18.62 -12.48 1.69
C GLY A 504 19.16 -12.99 3.01
N GLY A 505 18.63 -12.43 4.10
CA GLY A 505 18.93 -12.88 5.45
C GLY A 505 18.06 -14.04 5.91
N PHE A 506 18.59 -14.86 6.80
CA PHE A 506 17.81 -15.86 7.51
C PHE A 506 16.95 -15.19 8.58
N SER A 507 15.63 -15.41 8.51
CA SER A 507 14.65 -14.77 9.40
C SER A 507 14.66 -13.25 9.29
N ASP A 508 14.89 -12.74 8.07
CA ASP A 508 14.90 -11.32 7.75
C ASP A 508 13.56 -10.93 7.12
N THR A 509 12.79 -10.15 7.85
CA THR A 509 11.53 -9.60 7.37
C THR A 509 11.80 -8.20 6.85
N TYR A 510 11.29 -7.89 5.67
CA TYR A 510 11.52 -6.63 4.98
C TYR A 510 10.27 -6.25 4.20
N THR A 511 10.18 -4.98 3.82
CA THR A 511 9.03 -4.49 3.06
C THR A 511 9.47 -3.81 1.78
N TRP A 512 8.86 -4.20 0.66
CA TRP A 512 9.00 -3.50 -0.61
C TRP A 512 7.90 -2.45 -0.76
N GLU A 513 8.26 -1.29 -1.28
CA GLU A 513 7.32 -0.31 -1.77
C GLU A 513 7.73 0.10 -3.19
N LEU A 514 6.80 -0.03 -4.12
CA LEU A 514 6.96 0.41 -5.50
C LEU A 514 6.10 1.65 -5.74
N SER A 515 6.71 2.66 -6.33
CA SER A 515 6.00 3.80 -6.89
C SER A 515 6.34 3.90 -8.37
N ALA A 516 5.33 3.65 -9.20
CA ALA A 516 5.40 3.80 -10.64
C ALA A 516 5.48 5.27 -11.03
N VAL A 517 6.15 5.56 -12.14
CA VAL A 517 5.75 6.69 -12.99
C VAL A 517 4.50 6.22 -13.74
N LEU A 518 3.36 6.21 -13.04
CA LEU A 518 2.09 6.40 -13.72
C LEU A 518 1.98 7.91 -13.81
N ASP A 519 1.89 8.45 -15.03
CA ASP A 519 1.57 9.86 -15.26
C ASP A 519 0.59 10.32 -14.18
N ASN A 520 1.04 11.22 -13.31
CA ASN A 520 0.15 12.06 -12.54
C ASN A 520 -0.75 11.37 -11.49
N VAL A 521 -0.23 10.46 -10.65
CA VAL A 521 -0.58 10.45 -9.21
C VAL A 521 0.65 10.18 -8.35
N PRO A 522 1.46 11.20 -8.02
CA PRO A 522 2.33 11.11 -6.86
C PRO A 522 1.47 10.83 -5.64
N ILE A 523 1.76 9.69 -5.04
CA ILE A 523 1.41 9.32 -3.67
C ILE A 523 2.25 10.22 -2.76
N ASP A 524 1.98 11.51 -2.79
CA ASP A 524 2.26 12.43 -1.70
C ASP A 524 0.87 12.95 -1.33
N GLN A 525 0.05 12.06 -0.74
CA GLN A 525 -1.16 12.49 -0.04
C GLN A 525 -0.69 13.54 0.96
N THR A 526 -1.32 14.72 0.97
CA THR A 526 -1.01 15.79 1.91
C THR A 526 -0.78 15.20 3.29
N ALA A 527 0.40 15.41 3.90
CA ALA A 527 0.73 14.86 5.21
C ALA A 527 -0.32 15.33 6.25
N GLY A 528 -1.35 14.51 6.47
CA GLY A 528 -2.48 14.80 7.34
C GLY A 528 -3.37 15.97 6.87
N CYS A 529 -3.85 16.76 7.83
CA CYS A 529 -4.89 17.78 7.64
C CYS A 529 -4.40 19.13 7.12
N THR A 530 -3.21 19.15 6.54
CA THR A 530 -2.57 20.40 6.10
C THR A 530 -3.17 20.85 4.77
N ALA A 531 -3.61 22.10 4.72
CA ALA A 531 -4.15 22.74 3.52
C ALA A 531 -3.10 23.68 2.90
N PHE A 532 -3.28 24.00 1.62
CA PHE A 532 -2.47 24.97 0.90
C PHE A 532 -3.23 26.29 0.70
N PRO A 533 -2.54 27.44 0.66
CA PRO A 533 -3.15 28.77 0.69
C PRO A 533 -3.73 29.21 -0.67
N ILE A 534 -4.54 28.34 -1.30
CA ILE A 534 -5.22 28.54 -2.58
C ILE A 534 -6.70 28.19 -2.36
N GLY A 535 -7.59 29.19 -2.37
CA GLY A 535 -9.02 28.99 -2.24
C GLY A 535 -9.73 29.04 -3.59
N ILE A 536 -10.51 28.02 -3.95
CA ILE A 536 -11.20 27.93 -5.25
C ILE A 536 -12.70 28.12 -5.08
N HIS A 537 -13.33 28.91 -5.94
CA HIS A 537 -14.78 29.09 -5.87
C HIS A 537 -15.53 27.83 -6.30
N GLU A 538 -16.60 27.46 -5.60
CA GLU A 538 -17.39 26.25 -5.87
C GLU A 538 -18.04 26.22 -7.26
N VAL A 539 -18.23 27.38 -7.90
CA VAL A 539 -18.79 27.47 -9.26
C VAL A 539 -17.74 27.56 -10.37
N ALA A 540 -16.46 27.34 -10.05
CA ALA A 540 -15.42 27.18 -11.07
C ALA A 540 -15.85 26.08 -12.05
N ARG A 541 -15.57 26.28 -13.34
CA ARG A 541 -15.97 25.34 -14.38
C ARG A 541 -14.74 24.76 -15.05
N SER A 542 -14.79 23.46 -15.32
CA SER A 542 -13.74 22.78 -16.05
C SER A 542 -13.60 23.41 -17.45
N VAL A 543 -12.41 23.29 -18.01
CA VAL A 543 -12.07 23.87 -19.30
C VAL A 543 -12.86 23.18 -20.41
N THR A 544 -12.90 23.84 -21.56
CA THR A 544 -13.41 23.27 -22.81
C THR A 544 -12.28 23.11 -23.80
N ALA A 545 -12.51 22.35 -24.88
CA ALA A 545 -11.52 22.23 -25.95
C ALA A 545 -10.96 23.60 -26.42
N PRO A 546 -9.69 23.69 -26.82
CA PRO A 546 -9.08 24.95 -27.28
C PRO A 546 -9.94 25.68 -28.31
N GLY A 547 -10.20 26.97 -28.07
CA GLY A 547 -11.03 27.81 -28.94
C GLY A 547 -12.55 27.59 -28.86
N ALA A 548 -13.03 26.72 -27.97
CA ALA A 548 -14.45 26.51 -27.68
C ALA A 548 -14.87 27.08 -26.31
N GLY A 549 -16.17 27.18 -26.07
CA GLY A 549 -16.73 27.53 -24.77
C GLY A 549 -16.38 28.92 -24.22
N SER A 550 -16.73 29.17 -22.96
CA SER A 550 -16.40 30.39 -22.21
C SER A 550 -15.11 30.28 -21.39
N ASN A 551 -14.63 29.05 -21.15
CA ASN A 551 -13.38 28.77 -20.45
C ASN A 551 -12.53 27.77 -21.27
N PRO A 552 -11.97 28.18 -22.42
CA PRO A 552 -11.15 27.28 -23.23
C PRO A 552 -9.85 26.90 -22.52
N TYR A 553 -9.37 25.68 -22.78
CA TYR A 553 -8.03 25.23 -22.43
C TYR A 553 -6.98 26.19 -23.02
N PRO A 554 -5.93 26.59 -22.28
CA PRO A 554 -4.95 27.56 -22.77
C PRO A 554 -4.15 27.03 -23.96
N ASP A 555 -3.77 27.92 -24.89
CA ASP A 555 -2.87 27.53 -25.97
C ASP A 555 -1.46 27.28 -25.41
N GLY A 556 -0.64 26.45 -26.08
CA GLY A 556 0.71 26.11 -25.57
C GLY A 556 1.63 27.32 -25.34
N GLY A 557 1.42 28.43 -26.04
CA GLY A 557 2.15 29.68 -25.84
C GLY A 557 1.66 30.53 -24.66
N ASP A 558 0.52 30.18 -24.05
CA ASP A 558 -0.07 30.91 -22.93
C ASP A 558 0.51 30.48 -21.58
N PHE A 559 1.31 29.41 -21.51
CA PHE A 559 1.91 28.97 -20.25
C PHE A 559 3.16 29.79 -19.92
N SER A 560 3.24 30.29 -18.68
CA SER A 560 4.51 30.76 -18.11
C SER A 560 5.33 29.60 -17.57
N TYR A 561 4.66 28.53 -17.11
CA TYR A 561 5.26 27.25 -16.72
C TYR A 561 4.20 26.14 -16.80
N PRO A 562 4.58 24.89 -17.15
CA PRO A 562 5.90 24.45 -17.59
C PRO A 562 6.25 24.93 -19.01
N SER A 563 7.51 24.77 -19.43
CA SER A 563 7.94 25.12 -20.79
C SER A 563 7.35 24.20 -21.86
N ASN A 564 7.00 22.97 -21.47
CA ASN A 564 6.29 21.99 -22.28
C ASN A 564 4.97 21.67 -21.58
N PRO A 565 3.91 22.47 -21.78
CA PRO A 565 2.64 22.24 -21.12
C PRO A 565 1.95 20.97 -21.64
N PRO A 566 1.13 20.32 -20.80
CA PRO A 566 0.31 19.20 -21.24
C PRO A 566 -0.65 19.65 -22.35
N ASN A 567 -1.06 18.71 -23.19
CA ASN A 567 -2.01 18.97 -24.27
C ASN A 567 -3.42 18.71 -23.74
N TYR A 568 -4.41 19.51 -24.12
CA TYR A 568 -5.82 19.21 -23.81
C TYR A 568 -6.21 17.75 -24.14
N ALA A 569 -5.70 17.21 -25.26
CA ALA A 569 -5.98 15.84 -25.67
C ALA A 569 -5.36 14.74 -24.79
N SER A 570 -4.45 15.07 -23.85
CA SER A 570 -3.89 14.08 -22.92
C SER A 570 -4.80 13.81 -21.71
N PHE A 571 -5.83 14.63 -21.48
CA PHE A 571 -6.78 14.43 -20.38
C PHE A 571 -7.98 13.62 -20.88
N LEU A 572 -7.85 12.29 -20.85
CA LEU A 572 -8.84 11.38 -21.43
C LEU A 572 -10.17 11.36 -20.66
N ASP A 573 -10.11 11.61 -19.35
CA ASP A 573 -11.26 11.57 -18.44
C ASP A 573 -11.89 12.96 -18.20
N HIS A 574 -11.33 14.01 -18.80
CA HIS A 574 -11.82 15.38 -18.64
C HIS A 574 -13.18 15.59 -19.33
N GLN A 575 -14.12 16.15 -18.57
CA GLN A 575 -15.42 16.57 -19.07
C GLN A 575 -15.48 18.08 -19.27
N ASP A 576 -16.03 18.50 -20.40
CA ASP A 576 -16.14 19.90 -20.78
C ASP A 576 -17.22 20.67 -20.00
N ASP A 577 -16.86 21.85 -19.49
CA ASP A 577 -17.76 22.82 -18.87
C ASP A 577 -18.55 22.26 -17.66
N VAL A 578 -17.91 21.47 -16.81
CA VAL A 578 -18.48 20.89 -15.59
C VAL A 578 -18.23 21.81 -14.39
N PRO A 579 -19.25 22.20 -13.60
CA PRO A 579 -19.05 22.93 -12.35
C PRO A 579 -18.23 22.10 -11.35
N LEU A 580 -17.37 22.74 -10.55
CA LEU A 580 -16.51 22.05 -9.59
C LEU A 580 -17.28 21.11 -8.66
N LEU A 581 -18.45 21.50 -8.15
CA LEU A 581 -19.29 20.65 -7.31
C LEU A 581 -19.77 19.34 -7.97
N ASN A 582 -19.70 19.26 -9.30
CA ASN A 582 -20.08 18.09 -10.09
C ASN A 582 -18.85 17.45 -10.77
N ALA A 583 -17.64 17.91 -10.45
CA ALA A 583 -16.43 17.44 -11.09
C ALA A 583 -16.15 15.98 -10.75
N THR A 584 -15.58 15.26 -11.71
CA THR A 584 -15.02 13.92 -11.52
C THR A 584 -13.48 13.99 -11.57
N PRO A 585 -12.76 13.07 -10.91
CA PRO A 585 -11.31 13.01 -11.03
C PRO A 585 -10.86 13.06 -12.51
N GLY A 586 -9.81 13.85 -12.79
CA GLY A 586 -9.32 14.13 -14.15
C GLY A 586 -9.90 15.39 -14.81
N ASP A 587 -10.93 16.02 -14.24
CA ASP A 587 -11.46 17.29 -14.75
C ASP A 587 -10.46 18.44 -14.57
N ILE A 588 -10.25 19.20 -15.65
CA ILE A 588 -9.24 20.26 -15.70
C ILE A 588 -9.87 21.63 -15.52
N PHE A 589 -9.36 22.43 -14.59
CA PHE A 589 -9.84 23.77 -14.26
C PHE A 589 -8.80 24.83 -14.58
N ARG A 590 -9.16 25.78 -15.44
CA ARG A 590 -8.44 27.04 -15.57
C ARG A 590 -9.15 28.09 -14.73
N VAL A 591 -8.51 28.54 -13.66
CA VAL A 591 -9.07 29.50 -12.70
C VAL A 591 -8.24 30.78 -12.67
N GLN A 592 -8.90 31.92 -12.83
CA GLN A 592 -8.24 33.23 -12.68
C GLN A 592 -8.16 33.62 -11.21
N ASN A 593 -7.14 34.39 -10.84
CA ASN A 593 -7.02 34.94 -9.50
C ASN A 593 -7.98 36.12 -9.31
N GLY A 594 -8.87 36.04 -8.32
CA GLY A 594 -9.81 37.11 -7.99
C GLY A 594 -10.91 36.69 -7.01
N PHE A 595 -11.74 37.67 -6.65
CA PHE A 595 -12.85 37.54 -5.70
C PHE A 595 -14.20 37.15 -6.34
N GLY A 596 -14.27 37.13 -7.66
CA GLY A 596 -15.52 36.84 -8.37
C GLY A 596 -15.79 35.34 -8.51
N ASP A 597 -17.03 35.01 -8.84
CA ASP A 597 -17.47 33.64 -9.10
C ASP A 597 -16.56 32.92 -10.11
N GLY A 598 -16.16 31.70 -9.76
CA GLY A 598 -15.35 30.81 -10.60
C GLY A 598 -13.85 31.09 -10.57
N ASN A 599 -13.41 32.05 -9.77
CA ASN A 599 -11.99 32.37 -9.58
C ASN A 599 -11.38 31.59 -8.41
N PHE A 600 -10.06 31.61 -8.34
CA PHE A 600 -9.31 31.26 -7.13
C PHE A 600 -8.79 32.51 -6.43
N SER A 601 -8.38 32.41 -5.17
CA SER A 601 -7.70 33.47 -4.44
C SER A 601 -6.56 32.93 -3.61
N TRP A 602 -5.48 33.71 -3.48
CA TRP A 602 -4.40 33.41 -2.54
C TRP A 602 -4.84 33.70 -1.11
N LEU A 603 -4.44 32.84 -0.19
CA LEU A 603 -4.86 32.90 1.20
C LEU A 603 -3.69 33.20 2.13
N VAL A 604 -4.02 33.60 3.35
CA VAL A 604 -3.12 33.62 4.51
C VAL A 604 -3.87 32.99 5.68
N TRP A 605 -3.20 32.09 6.40
CA TRP A 605 -3.85 31.27 7.42
C TRP A 605 -4.34 32.04 8.63
N ASN A 606 -3.74 33.20 8.92
CA ASN A 606 -4.20 34.04 10.00
C ASN A 606 -3.86 35.52 9.75
N VAL A 607 -4.65 36.41 10.35
CA VAL A 607 -4.51 37.87 10.19
C VAL A 607 -3.34 38.47 10.99
N GLY A 608 -2.66 37.66 11.80
CA GLY A 608 -1.46 38.03 12.54
C GLY A 608 -0.21 37.96 11.66
N MET A 609 -0.28 37.29 10.51
CA MET A 609 0.80 37.15 9.54
C MET A 609 0.74 38.22 8.44
N ALA A 610 1.89 38.62 7.91
CA ALA A 610 1.95 39.55 6.78
C ALA A 610 1.42 38.89 5.51
N ALA A 611 0.47 39.53 4.83
CA ALA A 611 -0.11 39.09 3.56
C ALA A 611 0.81 39.39 2.35
N ASP A 612 2.05 38.90 2.39
CA ASP A 612 3.10 39.12 1.39
C ASP A 612 3.60 37.83 0.71
N SER A 613 4.52 37.98 -0.25
CA SER A 613 5.04 36.87 -1.07
C SER A 613 5.92 35.90 -0.32
N ASN A 614 6.55 36.32 0.78
CA ASN A 614 7.39 35.43 1.57
C ASN A 614 6.49 34.54 2.41
N THR A 615 5.52 35.11 3.13
CA THR A 615 4.53 34.32 3.88
C THR A 615 3.84 33.33 2.96
N LEU A 616 3.32 33.79 1.81
CA LEU A 616 2.64 32.92 0.86
C LEU A 616 3.54 31.80 0.33
N ALA A 617 4.78 32.11 -0.08
CA ALA A 617 5.70 31.08 -0.58
C ALA A 617 6.04 30.04 0.49
N TYR A 618 6.23 30.45 1.75
CA TYR A 618 6.45 29.49 2.83
C TYR A 618 5.22 28.61 3.06
N SER A 619 4.03 29.19 3.05
CA SER A 619 2.78 28.41 3.20
C SER A 619 2.48 27.51 2.00
N LEU A 620 3.08 27.81 0.84
CA LEU A 620 3.10 26.91 -0.31
C LEU A 620 4.20 25.85 -0.24
N THR A 621 5.16 25.93 0.68
CA THR A 621 6.22 24.92 0.78
C THR A 621 5.61 23.65 1.36
N TRP A 622 5.88 22.50 0.72
CA TRP A 622 5.43 21.20 1.22
C TRP A 622 5.91 20.93 2.65
N PRO A 623 5.06 20.34 3.54
CA PRO A 623 3.70 19.82 3.32
C PRO A 623 2.57 20.86 3.46
N GLY A 624 2.89 22.15 3.44
CA GLY A 624 2.03 23.25 3.88
C GLY A 624 2.24 23.54 5.37
N ASP A 625 1.65 24.63 5.85
CA ASP A 625 1.85 25.11 7.24
C ASP A 625 0.54 25.52 7.94
N SER A 626 -0.62 25.10 7.41
CA SER A 626 -1.93 25.45 8.00
C SER A 626 -2.11 24.91 9.43
N THR A 627 -1.30 23.94 9.84
CA THR A 627 -1.31 23.31 11.17
C THR A 627 -0.06 23.67 12.01
N ASP A 628 0.81 24.57 11.53
CA ASP A 628 2.05 24.93 12.23
C ASP A 628 1.83 26.03 13.28
N TYR A 629 1.56 25.62 14.52
CA TYR A 629 1.39 26.50 15.67
C TYR A 629 2.69 26.82 16.42
N ASN A 630 3.85 26.49 15.85
CA ASN A 630 5.12 26.81 16.49
C ASN A 630 5.41 28.33 16.43
N PRO A 631 6.12 28.89 17.43
CA PRO A 631 6.58 30.27 17.38
C PRO A 631 7.42 30.50 16.13
N CYS A 632 6.96 31.41 15.27
CA CYS A 632 7.64 31.64 14.02
C CYS A 632 8.69 32.76 14.11
N SER A 633 9.86 32.54 13.51
CA SER A 633 10.90 33.55 13.31
C SER A 633 11.57 33.40 11.94
N GLY A 634 12.11 34.49 11.41
CA GLY A 634 12.90 34.48 10.16
C GLY A 634 12.16 34.99 8.90
N PRO A 635 12.73 34.75 7.70
CA PRO A 635 12.31 35.38 6.43
C PRO A 635 10.85 35.12 6.01
N GLY A 636 10.24 34.05 6.49
CA GLY A 636 8.84 33.71 6.24
C GLY A 636 7.86 34.17 7.31
N CYS A 637 8.32 34.92 8.30
CA CYS A 637 7.51 35.53 9.34
C CYS A 637 7.84 37.01 9.55
N PRO A 638 7.81 37.84 8.49
CA PRO A 638 8.11 39.25 8.59
C PRO A 638 6.97 39.98 9.33
N GLY A 639 7.21 40.41 10.57
CA GLY A 639 6.47 41.50 11.19
C GLY A 639 5.05 41.22 11.70
N GLY A 640 4.71 39.98 12.01
CA GLY A 640 3.41 39.64 12.62
C GLY A 640 3.26 40.05 14.09
N ALA A 641 2.02 39.99 14.59
CA ALA A 641 1.73 40.03 16.03
C ALA A 641 0.85 38.83 16.42
N GLY A 642 1.04 38.30 17.63
CA GLY A 642 0.16 37.28 18.19
C GLY A 642 -1.29 37.79 18.21
N ILE A 643 -2.24 36.97 17.77
CA ILE A 643 -3.63 37.38 17.62
C ILE A 643 -4.30 37.35 19.02
N PRO A 644 -4.79 38.48 19.54
CA PRO A 644 -5.47 38.50 20.82
C PRO A 644 -6.66 37.54 20.85
N GLY A 645 -6.74 36.69 21.88
CA GLY A 645 -7.79 35.69 22.02
C GLY A 645 -7.45 34.32 21.43
N SER A 646 -6.40 34.21 20.61
CA SER A 646 -6.01 32.94 19.98
C SER A 646 -5.24 31.97 20.87
N GLY A 647 -4.91 32.33 22.11
CA GLY A 647 -4.04 31.49 22.95
C GLY A 647 -2.56 31.51 22.57
N PHE A 648 -2.17 32.12 21.44
CA PHE A 648 -0.77 32.29 21.04
C PHE A 648 -0.29 33.74 21.29
N PRO A 649 0.59 33.98 22.28
CA PRO A 649 1.13 35.31 22.56
C PRO A 649 2.23 35.75 21.58
N TYR A 650 2.52 34.92 20.58
CA TYR A 650 3.54 35.09 19.55
C TYR A 650 2.95 34.75 18.17
N ASN A 651 3.70 35.04 17.11
CA ASN A 651 3.27 34.77 15.74
C ASN A 651 3.37 33.28 15.45
N VAL A 652 2.34 32.74 14.82
CA VAL A 652 2.29 31.36 14.33
C VAL A 652 1.90 31.37 12.86
N ARG A 653 2.26 30.32 12.12
CA ARG A 653 1.92 30.18 10.70
C ARG A 653 0.57 29.52 10.50
N GLY A 654 0.17 28.66 11.44
CA GLY A 654 -1.06 27.90 11.41
C GLY A 654 -2.31 28.75 11.33
N TYR A 655 -3.41 28.08 10.99
CA TYR A 655 -4.71 28.68 10.83
C TYR A 655 -5.27 29.22 12.14
N ILE A 656 -5.74 30.46 12.10
CA ILE A 656 -6.54 31.09 13.17
C ILE A 656 -7.66 31.85 12.48
N GLU A 657 -8.90 31.54 12.83
CA GLU A 657 -10.05 32.10 12.13
C GLU A 657 -10.09 33.64 12.27
N PRO A 658 -10.23 34.41 11.17
CA PRO A 658 -10.29 35.88 11.20
C PRO A 658 -11.53 36.46 11.89
N VAL A 659 -12.58 35.66 12.12
CA VAL A 659 -13.81 36.09 12.80
C VAL A 659 -13.95 35.53 14.21
N ASP A 660 -13.38 34.35 14.48
CA ASP A 660 -13.26 33.77 15.81
C ASP A 660 -11.81 33.35 16.10
N PRO A 661 -10.98 34.24 16.68
CA PRO A 661 -9.60 33.90 16.99
C PRO A 661 -9.42 32.70 17.92
N THR A 662 -10.48 32.23 18.61
CA THR A 662 -10.39 31.02 19.44
C THR A 662 -10.45 29.73 18.63
N ASP A 663 -10.90 29.81 17.38
CA ASP A 663 -10.84 28.69 16.44
C ASP A 663 -9.49 28.65 15.74
N GLN A 664 -8.84 27.51 15.91
CA GLN A 664 -7.52 27.19 15.38
C GLN A 664 -7.59 25.97 14.47
N ALA A 665 -8.75 25.38 14.24
CA ALA A 665 -8.87 24.17 13.45
C ALA A 665 -9.65 24.50 12.19
N LEU A 666 -9.04 24.28 11.03
CA LEU A 666 -9.63 24.65 9.76
C LEU A 666 -10.75 23.67 9.37
N HIS A 667 -12.00 24.14 9.44
CA HIS A 667 -13.21 23.34 9.17
C HIS A 667 -14.09 23.90 8.04
N ILE A 668 -15.13 23.14 7.69
CA ILE A 668 -16.22 23.63 6.85
C ILE A 668 -17.01 24.69 7.63
N GLY A 669 -17.27 25.83 6.99
CA GLY A 669 -17.97 26.98 7.56
C GLY A 669 -17.05 28.13 7.98
N ASP A 670 -15.76 27.85 8.08
CA ASP A 670 -14.72 28.77 8.54
C ASP A 670 -14.38 29.87 7.54
N TRP A 671 -13.98 31.03 8.05
CA TRP A 671 -13.46 32.12 7.24
C TRP A 671 -11.95 32.06 7.06
N LEU A 672 -11.49 32.24 5.83
CA LEU A 672 -10.09 32.32 5.44
C LEU A 672 -9.74 33.75 5.04
N ALA A 673 -8.56 34.25 5.43
CA ALA A 673 -8.11 35.59 5.04
C ALA A 673 -7.44 35.57 3.66
N SER A 674 -7.65 36.62 2.86
CA SER A 674 -6.99 36.81 1.57
C SER A 674 -5.54 37.27 1.75
N SER A 675 -4.65 36.75 0.92
CA SER A 675 -3.32 37.33 0.71
C SER A 675 -3.37 38.38 -0.40
N ALA A 676 -2.57 39.44 -0.30
CA ALA A 676 -2.39 40.42 -1.39
C ALA A 676 -1.20 40.09 -2.28
N SER A 677 -0.50 38.99 -2.01
CA SER A 677 0.53 38.48 -2.89
C SER A 677 -0.06 37.60 -4.00
N GLY A 678 0.81 37.14 -4.89
CA GLY A 678 0.41 36.19 -5.91
C GLY A 678 1.55 35.74 -6.81
N ILE A 679 1.17 35.15 -7.93
CA ILE A 679 2.04 34.38 -8.82
C ILE A 679 3.16 35.18 -9.50
N SER A 680 3.10 36.51 -9.47
CA SER A 680 4.16 37.36 -10.02
C SER A 680 5.44 37.38 -9.19
N ALA A 681 5.41 36.89 -7.95
CA ALA A 681 6.59 36.76 -7.10
C ALA A 681 7.40 35.50 -7.45
N SER A 682 8.70 35.67 -7.72
CA SER A 682 9.61 34.55 -8.02
C SER A 682 9.65 33.46 -6.95
N THR A 683 9.53 33.81 -5.67
CA THR A 683 9.49 32.84 -4.56
C THR A 683 8.24 31.96 -4.61
N VAL A 684 7.09 32.53 -4.99
CA VAL A 684 5.84 31.80 -5.19
C VAL A 684 5.96 30.90 -6.42
N GLN A 685 6.53 31.42 -7.52
CA GLN A 685 6.79 30.64 -8.73
C GLN A 685 7.67 29.42 -8.45
N THR A 686 8.73 29.55 -7.65
CA THR A 686 9.59 28.41 -7.27
C THR A 686 8.79 27.30 -6.60
N GLN A 687 7.87 27.63 -5.69
CA GLN A 687 7.06 26.63 -5.01
C GLN A 687 6.02 26.00 -5.95
N LEU A 688 5.35 26.80 -6.78
CA LEU A 688 4.40 26.29 -7.78
C LEU A 688 5.10 25.38 -8.79
N GLN A 689 6.28 25.76 -9.28
CA GLN A 689 7.10 24.92 -10.17
C GLN A 689 7.50 23.62 -9.49
N THR A 690 7.84 23.67 -8.19
CA THR A 690 8.16 22.46 -7.42
C THR A 690 6.95 21.54 -7.31
N HIS A 691 5.75 22.09 -7.06
CA HIS A 691 4.51 21.29 -7.05
C HIS A 691 4.15 20.72 -8.41
N ILE A 692 4.36 21.47 -9.50
CA ILE A 692 4.12 21.01 -10.87
C ILE A 692 5.10 19.89 -11.22
N ASN A 693 6.40 20.08 -10.94
CA ASN A 693 7.45 19.11 -11.31
C ASN A 693 7.41 17.82 -10.52
N LEU A 694 6.97 17.92 -9.27
CA LEU A 694 6.78 16.77 -8.39
C LEU A 694 5.33 16.30 -8.41
N GLU A 695 4.49 16.87 -9.29
CA GLU A 695 3.09 16.52 -9.51
C GLU A 695 2.24 16.43 -8.21
N ARG A 696 2.59 17.23 -7.20
CA ARG A 696 2.05 17.09 -5.83
C ARG A 696 0.55 17.30 -5.76
N THR A 697 -0.09 16.50 -4.90
CA THR A 697 -1.50 16.68 -4.55
C THR A 697 -1.62 17.73 -3.45
N LEU A 698 -2.52 18.69 -3.66
CA LEU A 698 -2.72 19.82 -2.76
C LEU A 698 -4.16 19.82 -2.27
N ARG A 699 -4.32 19.85 -0.94
CA ARG A 699 -5.60 20.04 -0.27
C ARG A 699 -5.96 21.52 -0.27
N LEU A 700 -6.97 21.88 -1.06
CA LEU A 700 -7.39 23.26 -1.28
C LEU A 700 -8.78 23.52 -0.68
N PRO A 701 -8.98 24.60 0.07
CA PRO A 701 -10.32 25.01 0.49
C PRO A 701 -11.16 25.46 -0.71
N VAL A 702 -12.41 25.03 -0.73
CA VAL A 702 -13.44 25.49 -1.66
C VAL A 702 -14.31 26.52 -0.94
N TRP A 703 -14.62 27.65 -1.59
CA TRP A 703 -15.42 28.72 -0.99
C TRP A 703 -16.64 29.09 -1.84
N ASN A 704 -17.66 29.65 -1.18
CA ASN A 704 -18.89 30.11 -1.84
C ASN A 704 -19.35 31.52 -1.46
N ALA A 705 -18.76 32.08 -0.41
CA ALA A 705 -19.05 33.41 0.06
C ALA A 705 -17.75 34.16 0.30
N SER A 706 -17.74 35.44 -0.07
CA SER A 706 -16.61 36.32 0.21
C SER A 706 -17.09 37.64 0.80
N THR A 707 -16.24 38.25 1.62
CA THR A 707 -16.46 39.60 2.17
C THR A 707 -15.18 40.40 2.11
N GLY A 708 -15.29 41.74 2.07
CA GLY A 708 -14.12 42.61 1.93
C GLY A 708 -13.49 42.54 0.53
N ILE A 709 -12.32 43.18 0.39
CA ILE A 709 -11.52 43.21 -0.85
C ILE A 709 -10.02 43.32 -0.51
N GLY A 710 -9.17 42.84 -1.42
CA GLY A 710 -7.71 42.90 -1.26
C GLY A 710 -7.24 42.21 0.03
N VAL A 711 -6.29 42.81 0.77
CA VAL A 711 -5.80 42.27 2.06
C VAL A 711 -6.87 42.09 3.14
N ASN A 712 -8.03 42.76 3.00
CA ASN A 712 -9.15 42.63 3.94
C ASN A 712 -10.21 41.63 3.45
N GLY A 713 -9.94 40.97 2.34
CA GLY A 713 -10.77 39.93 1.78
C GLY A 713 -10.85 38.72 2.69
N ARG A 714 -12.02 38.09 2.74
CA ARG A 714 -12.26 36.85 3.47
C ARG A 714 -13.14 35.92 2.65
N PHE A 715 -12.93 34.62 2.78
CA PHE A 715 -13.66 33.58 2.06
C PHE A 715 -14.21 32.56 3.03
N GLN A 716 -15.49 32.20 2.92
CA GLN A 716 -16.08 31.16 3.75
C GLN A 716 -15.92 29.80 3.07
N THR A 717 -15.33 28.85 3.78
CA THR A 717 -15.04 27.50 3.28
C THR A 717 -16.28 26.64 3.30
N THR A 718 -16.60 25.96 2.20
CA THR A 718 -17.74 25.02 2.11
C THR A 718 -17.32 23.56 2.14
N GLN A 719 -16.13 23.26 1.61
CA GLN A 719 -15.56 21.93 1.53
C GLN A 719 -14.07 22.03 1.16
N PHE A 720 -13.41 20.88 1.05
CA PHE A 720 -12.03 20.79 0.62
C PHE A 720 -11.95 19.86 -0.59
N ALA A 721 -11.02 20.16 -1.48
CA ALA A 721 -10.80 19.41 -2.69
C ALA A 721 -9.32 19.17 -2.87
N ILE A 722 -8.99 18.02 -3.44
CA ILE A 722 -7.63 17.64 -3.78
C ILE A 722 -7.40 18.00 -5.24
N PHE A 723 -6.33 18.75 -5.49
CA PHE A 723 -5.94 19.16 -6.83
C PHE A 723 -4.46 18.93 -7.08
N ARG A 724 -4.10 18.71 -8.34
CA ARG A 724 -2.75 18.95 -8.83
C ARG A 724 -2.68 20.28 -9.57
N ILE A 725 -1.55 20.98 -9.46
CA ILE A 725 -1.26 22.13 -10.33
C ILE A 725 -0.55 21.62 -11.58
N LEU A 726 -1.11 21.89 -12.75
CA LEU A 726 -0.56 21.48 -14.05
C LEU A 726 0.25 22.60 -14.72
N GLY A 727 -0.07 23.85 -14.41
CA GLY A 727 0.58 24.99 -15.05
C GLY A 727 0.02 26.32 -14.60
N TYR A 728 0.64 27.40 -15.05
CA TYR A 728 0.18 28.75 -14.74
C TYR A 728 0.63 29.80 -15.75
N ASN A 729 -0.02 30.96 -15.71
CA ASN A 729 0.39 32.16 -16.43
C ASN A 729 0.53 33.36 -15.49
N ILE A 730 1.69 34.01 -15.53
CA ILE A 730 2.01 35.16 -14.68
C ILE A 730 1.32 36.45 -15.16
N THR A 731 1.21 36.63 -16.47
CA THR A 731 0.65 37.84 -17.11
C THR A 731 -0.87 37.90 -16.96
N GLU A 732 -1.54 36.78 -17.22
CA GLU A 732 -2.99 36.64 -17.11
C GLU A 732 -3.46 36.17 -15.73
N ASN A 733 -2.52 35.78 -14.85
CA ASN A 733 -2.75 35.48 -13.44
C ASN A 733 -3.79 34.34 -13.23
N TRP A 734 -3.59 33.22 -13.93
CA TRP A 734 -4.40 32.01 -13.79
C TRP A 734 -3.56 30.79 -13.39
N LEU A 735 -4.22 29.82 -12.77
CA LEU A 735 -3.72 28.45 -12.53
C LEU A 735 -4.51 27.47 -13.39
N LEU A 736 -3.81 26.45 -13.91
CA LEU A 736 -4.41 25.26 -14.49
C LEU A 736 -4.27 24.13 -13.46
N LEU A 737 -5.40 23.53 -13.10
CA LEU A 737 -5.51 22.56 -12.04
C LEU A 737 -6.20 21.30 -12.56
N GLU A 738 -5.82 20.14 -12.04
CA GLU A 738 -6.54 18.88 -12.24
C GLU A 738 -7.22 18.52 -10.94
N PHE A 739 -8.53 18.27 -11.00
CA PHE A 739 -9.31 17.83 -9.85
C PHE A 739 -9.10 16.33 -9.63
N LEU A 740 -8.78 15.94 -8.39
CA LEU A 740 -8.54 14.54 -8.02
C LEU A 740 -9.64 13.97 -7.12
N GLY A 741 -10.45 14.83 -6.50
CA GLY A 741 -11.54 14.41 -5.64
C GLY A 741 -11.85 15.43 -4.55
N PHE A 742 -12.99 15.25 -3.87
CA PHE A 742 -13.30 15.99 -2.66
C PHE A 742 -12.68 15.31 -1.44
N ASP A 743 -12.19 16.12 -0.50
CA ASP A 743 -11.65 15.64 0.75
C ASP A 743 -12.69 15.72 1.86
N SER A 744 -13.02 14.57 2.44
CA SER A 744 -13.90 14.44 3.62
C SER A 744 -13.15 14.01 4.88
N SER A 745 -11.82 14.00 4.85
CA SER A 745 -10.99 13.63 6.00
C SER A 745 -11.02 14.73 7.09
N CYS A 746 -10.21 14.57 8.14
CA CYS A 746 -9.94 15.64 9.12
C CYS A 746 -11.16 16.16 9.90
N GLY A 747 -12.14 15.29 10.16
CA GLY A 747 -13.29 15.61 11.02
C GLY A 747 -14.30 16.57 10.38
N GLN A 748 -14.28 16.70 9.06
CA GLN A 748 -15.17 17.60 8.33
C GLN A 748 -16.58 17.02 8.21
N VAL A 749 -17.40 17.28 9.22
CA VAL A 749 -18.83 16.97 9.18
C VAL A 749 -19.55 18.16 8.53
N PRO A 750 -20.28 17.98 7.42
CA PRO A 750 -21.10 19.04 6.86
C PRO A 750 -22.08 19.53 7.93
N VAL A 751 -22.11 20.83 8.20
CA VAL A 751 -23.18 21.41 9.00
C VAL A 751 -24.46 21.18 8.22
N ALA A 752 -25.32 20.29 8.70
CA ALA A 752 -26.61 20.02 8.07
C ALA A 752 -27.31 21.37 7.79
N PRO A 753 -27.84 21.59 6.57
CA PRO A 753 -28.50 22.83 6.26
C PRO A 753 -29.57 23.09 7.33
N PRO A 754 -29.72 24.32 7.85
CA PRO A 754 -30.71 24.61 8.86
C PRO A 754 -32.04 24.07 8.37
N SER A 755 -32.63 23.16 9.16
CA SER A 755 -33.86 22.48 8.76
C SER A 755 -34.84 23.53 8.26
N ALA A 756 -35.22 23.45 6.99
CA ALA A 756 -36.28 24.30 6.47
C ALA A 756 -37.46 24.13 7.41
N ASP A 757 -37.75 25.17 8.18
CA ASP A 757 -38.88 25.21 9.08
C ASP A 757 -40.08 24.75 8.25
N LYS A 758 -40.58 23.55 8.55
CA LYS A 758 -41.86 23.09 8.05
C LYS A 758 -42.86 24.07 8.63
N LEU A 759 -43.15 25.12 7.88
CA LEU A 759 -44.39 25.88 7.99
C LEU A 759 -45.50 24.85 7.90
N LEU A 760 -45.99 24.45 9.08
CA LEU A 760 -47.18 23.66 9.28
C LEU A 760 -48.33 24.44 8.64
N TYR A 761 -48.60 24.17 7.36
CA TYR A 761 -49.88 24.47 6.75
C TYR A 761 -50.92 23.57 7.41
N LEU A 762 -51.52 24.06 8.50
CA LEU A 762 -52.80 23.55 8.98
C LEU A 762 -53.86 23.93 7.94
N PRO A 763 -54.56 22.96 7.32
CA PRO A 763 -55.71 23.27 6.48
C PRO A 763 -56.83 23.81 7.39
N ILE A 764 -57.17 25.09 7.23
CA ILE A 764 -58.39 25.67 7.77
C ILE A 764 -59.56 25.05 7.00
N ILE A 765 -60.21 24.05 7.59
CA ILE A 765 -61.53 23.60 7.14
C ILE A 765 -62.55 24.65 7.62
N VAL A 766 -62.93 25.56 6.72
CA VAL A 766 -64.11 26.41 6.93
C VAL A 766 -65.35 25.54 6.70
N LYS A 767 -66.02 25.18 7.81
CA LYS A 767 -67.32 24.52 7.78
C LYS A 767 -68.38 25.57 7.51
N ASN A 768 -68.83 25.68 6.26
CA ASN A 768 -70.07 26.41 5.94
C ASN A 768 -71.26 25.55 6.38
N THR A 769 -71.98 26.00 7.40
CA THR A 769 -73.34 25.53 7.69
C THR A 769 -74.33 26.61 7.28
N SER A 770 -74.93 26.41 6.11
CA SER A 770 -76.27 26.90 5.78
C SER A 770 -77.04 25.70 5.25
N ASP A 771 -78.13 25.39 5.99
CA ASP A 771 -79.15 24.34 5.81
C ASP A 771 -78.80 22.89 6.17
#